data_AF-A0A1W6CT21-F1
#
_entry.id   AF-A0A1W6CT21-F1
#
_cell.length_a   1.000
_cell.length_b   1.000
_cell.length_c   1.000
_cell.angle_alpha   90.00
_cell.angle_beta   90.00
_cell.angle_gamma   90.00
#
_symmetry.space_group_name_H-M   'P 1'
#
loop_
_entity.id
_entity.type
_entity.pdbx_description
1 polymer ?
#
loop_
_entity_poly.entity_id
_entity_poly.type
_entity_poly.pdbx_seq_one_letter_code
_entity_poly.pdbx_strand_id
1 'polypeptide(L)'
;MEVVKQTGPPGVLRDRFTIRSNQPLPELSTPSADAFVAEDKRDPSRALFGLICKPELPPRVNVMRALKGVSSPGLMQLVEWGPMSWPPAGRQCMTVVYERPAGNRVMTSLRGEIPRIDEYQITKRVVEPLTAALKEMDGRGVPHRSIRPTNMFWGDGNGERIAFGDCVCAPPAFDQPVLFETVESGMCTPIARGSGDHTEDFYAMGVTIAFLILGRNPAAGLSDDAILAAKIQQGSYNLLIGDERLSLPIIELLKGLLCDDGSQRWDIEDLDLWLSGRRMSPLQPRGEKRAARGFPFMGKEYFNGRELSQAMAKNWDQAIPPVVEGKLELWLRRAVEDKDKANVVAEVVRMALNSSTDKKSSTDLMLCKILILLDQAAPIRYKGFNAMPDGFGSALAAVMASRGDTRLLTEIILREVPRLWFEMRGEYQPDNSLMESNFKELRSYLTQTGMGYGLERCLYELNDALPCQSLLLGEEYVVEVKELLPALNVAAAKRTDGKQIPVDRHIAAFLGARMRSDIDRNLTALNDSNSSVAMMGALNLFAVLQYRLGPESLPGLAAWVGVMIAPIVQGFHGREKRKELEKEIPRLVRKGSVVEIYNLLENVDERVRDEQEFTFAQAQYAAAEEEIKHILMETEERAAEADKIGRQTAAVTGIIVAMITASIVVISAVF
;
A
#
# COMPACT_ATOMS: atom_id res chain seq x y z
N MET A 1 -11.06 -22.32 7.46
CA MET A 1 -11.48 -22.73 6.10
C MET A 1 -12.99 -22.94 6.15
N GLU A 2 -13.75 -21.86 5.97
CA GLU A 2 -15.17 -21.99 5.64
C GLU A 2 -15.27 -22.23 4.14
N VAL A 3 -15.83 -23.37 3.76
CA VAL A 3 -16.20 -23.66 2.37
C VAL A 3 -17.35 -22.71 2.03
N VAL A 4 -17.05 -21.66 1.26
CA VAL A 4 -18.07 -20.76 0.71
C VAL A 4 -19.07 -21.62 -0.07
N LYS A 5 -20.34 -21.59 0.32
CA LYS A 5 -21.42 -22.33 -0.36
C LYS A 5 -21.46 -21.93 -1.84
N GLN A 6 -21.05 -22.85 -2.72
CA GLN A 6 -20.91 -22.67 -4.17
C GLN A 6 -22.25 -22.74 -4.94
N THR A 7 -23.24 -21.97 -4.52
CA THR A 7 -24.51 -21.85 -5.27
C THR A 7 -24.96 -20.39 -5.28
N GLY A 8 -24.31 -19.58 -6.11
CA GLY A 8 -24.68 -18.18 -6.36
C GLY A 8 -24.79 -17.91 -7.87
N PRO A 9 -25.37 -16.78 -8.30
CA PRO A 9 -25.37 -16.39 -9.72
C PRO A 9 -23.93 -16.21 -10.24
N PRO A 10 -23.71 -16.29 -11.58
CA PRO A 10 -22.38 -16.10 -12.16
C PRO A 10 -21.93 -14.64 -12.02
N GLY A 11 -20.62 -14.44 -11.94
CA GLY A 11 -20.01 -13.12 -12.08
C GLY A 11 -19.92 -12.71 -13.55
N VAL A 12 -19.98 -11.41 -13.84
CA VAL A 12 -19.77 -10.88 -15.20
C VAL A 12 -18.69 -9.81 -15.19
N LEU A 13 -17.54 -10.11 -15.81
CA LEU A 13 -16.42 -9.19 -15.95
C LEU A 13 -16.54 -8.40 -17.27
N ARG A 14 -16.44 -7.07 -17.18
CA ARG A 14 -16.47 -6.12 -18.33
C ARG A 14 -17.66 -6.33 -19.27
N ASP A 15 -18.81 -6.72 -18.71
CA ASP A 15 -20.03 -7.07 -19.45
C ASP A 15 -19.89 -8.19 -20.51
N ARG A 16 -18.72 -8.83 -20.61
CA ARG A 16 -18.34 -9.75 -21.68
C ARG A 16 -18.05 -11.16 -21.20
N PHE A 17 -17.28 -11.31 -20.12
CA PHE A 17 -16.84 -12.61 -19.65
C PHE A 17 -17.71 -13.06 -18.50
N THR A 18 -18.37 -14.20 -18.64
CA THR A 18 -19.23 -14.78 -17.60
C THR A 18 -18.48 -15.87 -16.86
N ILE A 19 -18.30 -15.70 -15.54
CA ILE A 19 -17.58 -16.64 -14.67
C ILE A 19 -18.58 -17.45 -13.87
N ARG A 20 -18.57 -18.78 -14.08
CA ARG A 20 -19.55 -19.73 -13.53
C ARG A 20 -19.14 -20.18 -12.14
N SER A 21 -19.72 -19.55 -11.11
CA SER A 21 -19.52 -19.87 -9.69
C SER A 21 -19.85 -21.32 -9.30
N ASN A 22 -20.68 -22.02 -10.08
CA ASN A 22 -21.06 -23.43 -9.88
C ASN A 22 -20.19 -24.42 -10.67
N GLN A 23 -19.19 -23.96 -11.42
CA GLN A 23 -18.27 -24.80 -12.18
C GLN A 23 -16.82 -24.50 -11.80
N PRO A 24 -16.38 -24.91 -10.59
CA PRO A 24 -14.99 -24.75 -10.18
C PRO A 24 -14.05 -25.65 -11.00
N LEU A 25 -12.81 -25.21 -11.17
CA LEU A 25 -11.72 -25.95 -11.84
C LEU A 25 -10.52 -26.09 -10.89
N PRO A 26 -10.60 -26.93 -9.83
CA PRO A 26 -9.55 -27.02 -8.81
C PRO A 26 -8.16 -27.35 -9.37
N GLU A 27 -8.10 -28.04 -10.50
CA GLU A 27 -6.87 -28.38 -11.21
C GLU A 27 -6.15 -27.16 -11.81
N LEU A 28 -6.84 -26.02 -11.96
CA LEU A 28 -6.31 -24.74 -12.44
C LEU A 28 -6.18 -23.68 -11.33
N SER A 29 -6.69 -23.95 -10.12
CA SER A 29 -6.53 -23.04 -8.98
C SER A 29 -5.06 -22.85 -8.60
N THR A 30 -4.77 -21.73 -7.95
CA THR A 30 -3.49 -21.43 -7.31
C THR A 30 -3.68 -21.36 -5.79
N PRO A 31 -2.61 -21.38 -4.97
CA PRO A 31 -2.76 -21.23 -3.53
C PRO A 31 -3.45 -19.91 -3.14
N SER A 32 -3.35 -18.88 -3.98
CA SER A 32 -3.89 -17.53 -3.74
C SER A 32 -5.12 -17.16 -4.58
N ALA A 33 -5.63 -18.05 -5.44
CA ALA A 33 -6.82 -17.81 -6.25
C ALA A 33 -7.57 -19.08 -6.63
N ASP A 34 -8.90 -18.98 -6.63
CA ASP A 34 -9.79 -20.09 -7.01
C ASP A 34 -10.19 -19.99 -8.48
N ALA A 35 -10.09 -21.10 -9.22
CA ALA A 35 -10.41 -21.16 -10.64
C ALA A 35 -11.83 -21.62 -10.92
N PHE A 36 -12.47 -21.01 -11.92
CA PHE A 36 -13.82 -21.32 -12.38
C PHE A 36 -13.90 -21.26 -13.91
N VAL A 37 -14.86 -21.98 -14.50
CA VAL A 37 -15.14 -21.88 -15.94
C VAL A 37 -15.52 -20.44 -16.31
N ALA A 38 -14.94 -19.92 -17.38
CA ALA A 38 -15.28 -18.63 -17.95
C ALA A 38 -15.77 -18.77 -19.40
N GLU A 39 -16.77 -17.98 -19.77
CA GLU A 39 -17.35 -17.95 -21.12
C GLU A 39 -17.21 -16.54 -21.70
N ASP A 40 -16.73 -16.43 -22.93
CA ASP A 40 -16.73 -15.17 -23.68
C ASP A 40 -18.04 -15.03 -24.46
N LYS A 41 -18.84 -14.01 -24.15
CA LYS A 41 -20.09 -13.73 -24.88
C LYS A 41 -19.90 -13.45 -26.37
N ARG A 42 -18.70 -13.01 -26.79
CA ARG A 42 -18.40 -12.74 -28.20
C ARG A 42 -17.93 -13.98 -28.95
N ASP A 43 -17.27 -14.90 -28.27
CA ASP A 43 -16.77 -16.14 -28.85
C ASP A 43 -16.88 -17.29 -27.84
N PRO A 44 -18.05 -17.97 -27.79
CA PRO A 44 -18.28 -19.07 -26.88
C PRO A 44 -17.40 -20.31 -27.16
N SER A 45 -16.71 -20.37 -28.30
CA SER A 45 -15.85 -21.50 -28.66
C SER A 45 -14.49 -21.47 -27.94
N ARG A 46 -14.08 -20.30 -27.42
CA ARG A 46 -12.83 -20.17 -26.67
C ARG A 46 -12.97 -20.84 -25.30
N ALA A 47 -12.12 -21.82 -25.05
CA ALA A 47 -12.00 -22.44 -23.73
C ALA A 47 -11.27 -21.47 -22.80
N LEU A 48 -11.99 -20.84 -21.86
CA LEU A 48 -11.44 -19.90 -20.89
C LEU A 48 -11.68 -20.36 -19.45
N PHE A 49 -10.86 -19.86 -18.55
CA PHE A 49 -11.12 -19.95 -17.11
C PHE A 49 -10.82 -18.63 -16.42
N GLY A 50 -11.51 -18.37 -15.31
CA GLY A 50 -11.34 -17.19 -14.48
C GLY A 50 -10.75 -17.57 -13.13
N LEU A 51 -9.73 -16.84 -12.69
CA LEU A 51 -9.17 -16.88 -11.34
C LEU A 51 -9.78 -15.73 -10.52
N ILE A 52 -10.34 -16.09 -9.35
CA ILE A 52 -10.83 -15.13 -8.36
C ILE A 52 -9.76 -14.95 -7.29
N CYS A 53 -9.13 -13.77 -7.25
CA CYS A 53 -8.05 -13.47 -6.31
C CYS A 53 -8.59 -13.38 -4.87
N LYS A 54 -7.81 -13.90 -3.92
CA LYS A 54 -8.01 -13.63 -2.49
C LYS A 54 -7.78 -12.15 -2.19
N PRO A 55 -8.64 -11.49 -1.37
CA PRO A 55 -8.53 -10.06 -1.11
C PRO A 55 -7.36 -9.68 -0.19
N GLU A 56 -6.81 -10.63 0.58
CA GLU A 56 -5.80 -10.36 1.61
C GLU A 56 -4.42 -10.09 1.00
N LEU A 57 -4.26 -10.41 -0.29
CA LEU A 57 -3.01 -10.32 -1.01
C LEU A 57 -3.15 -9.34 -2.18
N PRO A 58 -2.21 -8.39 -2.34
CA PRO A 58 -2.26 -7.48 -3.47
C PRO A 58 -1.92 -8.21 -4.78
N PRO A 59 -2.79 -8.16 -5.80
CA PRO A 59 -2.50 -8.70 -7.12
C PRO A 59 -1.51 -7.81 -7.89
N ARG A 60 -0.78 -8.37 -8.86
CA ARG A 60 0.21 -7.66 -9.68
C ARG A 60 -0.42 -6.98 -10.88
N VAL A 61 -1.27 -5.99 -10.64
CA VAL A 61 -2.04 -5.29 -11.69
C VAL A 61 -1.16 -4.67 -12.78
N ASN A 62 0.00 -4.13 -12.43
CA ASN A 62 0.94 -3.59 -13.44
C ASN A 62 1.43 -4.68 -14.40
N VAL A 63 1.64 -5.91 -13.90
CA VAL A 63 1.99 -7.07 -14.72
C VAL A 63 0.79 -7.55 -15.54
N MET A 64 -0.43 -7.55 -14.97
CA MET A 64 -1.65 -7.83 -15.72
C MET A 64 -1.81 -6.86 -16.91
N ARG A 65 -1.52 -5.57 -16.71
CA ARG A 65 -1.55 -4.55 -17.76
C ARG A 65 -0.52 -4.83 -18.86
N ALA A 66 0.69 -5.23 -18.49
CA ALA A 66 1.77 -5.54 -19.44
C ALA A 66 1.57 -6.84 -20.22
N LEU A 67 0.97 -7.86 -19.59
CA LEU A 67 0.80 -9.20 -20.17
C LEU A 67 -0.55 -9.43 -20.86
N LYS A 68 -1.52 -8.53 -20.69
CA LYS A 68 -2.84 -8.68 -21.33
C LYS A 68 -2.70 -8.81 -22.84
N GLY A 69 -3.22 -9.92 -23.37
CA GLY A 69 -3.22 -10.24 -24.80
C GLY A 69 -1.91 -10.79 -25.35
N VAL A 70 -0.83 -10.85 -24.56
CA VAL A 70 0.46 -11.38 -25.00
C VAL A 70 0.32 -12.86 -25.35
N SER A 71 0.85 -13.25 -26.51
CA SER A 71 0.87 -14.64 -26.97
C SER A 71 2.31 -15.06 -27.19
N SER A 72 2.77 -16.04 -26.42
CA SER A 72 4.11 -16.63 -26.54
C SER A 72 4.02 -18.14 -26.28
N PRO A 73 4.77 -19.01 -27.01
CA PRO A 73 4.66 -20.46 -26.91
C PRO A 73 4.87 -21.04 -25.48
N GLY A 74 5.58 -20.33 -24.61
CA GLY A 74 5.84 -20.76 -23.23
C GLY A 74 5.05 -19.99 -22.16
N LEU A 75 4.03 -19.21 -22.52
CA LEU A 75 3.26 -18.39 -21.58
C LEU A 75 1.76 -18.58 -21.78
N MET A 76 1.05 -18.92 -20.70
CA MET A 76 -0.41 -18.96 -20.73
C MET A 76 -0.99 -17.56 -20.98
N GLN A 77 -1.84 -17.44 -22.00
CA GLN A 77 -2.35 -16.15 -22.44
C GLN A 77 -3.34 -15.55 -21.43
N LEU A 78 -2.99 -14.40 -20.86
CA LEU A 78 -3.90 -13.56 -20.09
C LEU A 78 -4.84 -12.82 -21.05
N VAL A 79 -6.13 -13.11 -20.99
CA VAL A 79 -7.15 -12.57 -21.91
C VAL A 79 -7.73 -11.26 -21.39
N GLU A 80 -8.14 -11.23 -20.12
CA GLU A 80 -8.76 -10.05 -19.50
C GLU A 80 -8.54 -10.05 -17.98
N TRP A 81 -8.64 -8.88 -17.35
CA TRP A 81 -8.64 -8.76 -15.91
C TRP A 81 -9.45 -7.54 -15.44
N GLY A 82 -9.84 -7.55 -14.17
CA GLY A 82 -10.45 -6.39 -13.53
C GLY A 82 -11.27 -6.76 -12.29
N PRO A 83 -11.72 -5.75 -11.53
CA PRO A 83 -12.69 -5.96 -10.47
C PRO A 83 -14.02 -6.44 -11.06
N MET A 84 -14.64 -7.38 -10.38
CA MET A 84 -15.94 -7.93 -10.72
C MET A 84 -16.73 -8.22 -9.45
N SER A 85 -18.03 -7.90 -9.45
CA SER A 85 -18.93 -8.34 -8.38
C SER A 85 -18.94 -9.86 -8.38
N TRP A 86 -18.50 -10.46 -7.27
CA TRP A 86 -18.48 -11.89 -7.09
C TRP A 86 -19.56 -12.30 -6.08
N PRO A 87 -20.73 -12.76 -6.56
CA PRO A 87 -21.87 -13.05 -5.69
C PRO A 87 -21.56 -14.03 -4.55
N PRO A 88 -20.76 -15.10 -4.74
CA PRO A 88 -20.40 -16.00 -3.63
C PRO A 88 -19.64 -15.32 -2.49
N ALA A 89 -18.88 -14.25 -2.76
CA ALA A 89 -18.19 -13.48 -1.73
C ALA A 89 -18.96 -12.23 -1.27
N GLY A 90 -20.07 -11.88 -1.94
CA GLY A 90 -20.86 -10.69 -1.61
C GLY A 90 -20.10 -9.37 -1.77
N ARG A 91 -19.06 -9.32 -2.61
CA ARG A 91 -18.22 -8.13 -2.80
C ARG A 91 -17.54 -8.14 -4.17
N GLN A 92 -16.91 -7.02 -4.53
CA GLN A 92 -16.01 -6.97 -5.67
C GLN A 92 -14.71 -7.75 -5.40
N CYS A 93 -14.29 -8.56 -6.36
CA CYS A 93 -13.02 -9.29 -6.32
C CYS A 93 -12.23 -9.02 -7.60
N MET A 94 -10.91 -8.90 -7.47
CA MET A 94 -10.03 -8.91 -8.63
C MET A 94 -10.15 -10.26 -9.33
N THR A 95 -10.43 -10.23 -10.62
CA THR A 95 -10.64 -11.42 -11.45
C THR A 95 -9.70 -11.38 -12.64
N VAL A 96 -9.08 -12.51 -12.95
CA VAL A 96 -8.16 -12.68 -14.09
C VAL A 96 -8.69 -13.80 -14.98
N VAL A 97 -8.80 -13.56 -16.28
CA VAL A 97 -9.28 -14.53 -17.26
C VAL A 97 -8.11 -14.97 -18.13
N TYR A 98 -7.90 -16.28 -18.19
CA TYR A 98 -6.86 -16.93 -18.98
C TYR A 98 -7.49 -17.82 -20.06
N GLU A 99 -6.73 -18.06 -21.13
CA GLU A 99 -7.02 -19.18 -22.03
C GLU A 99 -6.72 -20.51 -21.33
N ARG A 100 -7.66 -21.45 -21.42
CA ARG A 100 -7.52 -22.75 -20.78
C ARG A 100 -6.45 -23.56 -21.51
N PRO A 101 -5.41 -24.07 -20.82
CA PRO A 101 -4.44 -24.95 -21.46
C PRO A 101 -5.13 -26.22 -21.96
N ALA A 102 -4.74 -26.70 -23.15
CA ALA A 102 -5.31 -27.91 -23.74
C ALA A 102 -4.82 -29.19 -23.03
N GLY A 103 -3.63 -29.15 -22.43
CA GLY A 103 -3.06 -30.24 -21.64
C GLY A 103 -3.15 -30.02 -20.13
N ASN A 104 -2.70 -31.03 -19.38
CA ASN A 104 -2.76 -31.04 -17.92
C ASN A 104 -1.63 -30.20 -17.29
N ARG A 105 -1.79 -29.90 -15.99
CA ARG A 105 -0.72 -29.37 -15.14
C ARG A 105 0.46 -30.34 -15.13
N VAL A 106 1.67 -29.79 -15.21
CA VAL A 106 2.92 -30.58 -15.34
C VAL A 106 3.17 -31.42 -14.08
N MET A 107 2.99 -30.86 -12.89
CA MET A 107 2.94 -31.60 -11.63
C MET A 107 1.74 -31.15 -10.78
N THR A 108 1.04 -32.10 -10.17
CA THR A 108 -0.06 -31.78 -9.22
C THR A 108 0.46 -31.44 -7.82
N SER A 109 1.62 -31.98 -7.43
CA SER A 109 2.27 -31.74 -6.14
C SER A 109 3.78 -31.83 -6.28
N LEU A 110 4.52 -31.00 -5.54
CA LEU A 110 5.98 -31.04 -5.48
C LEU A 110 6.54 -32.25 -4.71
N ARG A 111 5.67 -33.06 -4.09
CA ARG A 111 6.04 -34.36 -3.52
C ARG A 111 5.72 -35.53 -4.47
N GLY A 112 5.02 -35.26 -5.57
CA GLY A 112 4.69 -36.26 -6.56
C GLY A 112 5.89 -36.60 -7.44
N GLU A 113 5.75 -37.70 -8.17
CA GLU A 113 6.68 -38.10 -9.22
C GLU A 113 6.02 -37.94 -10.58
N ILE A 114 6.84 -37.71 -11.61
CA ILE A 114 6.42 -37.66 -13.01
C ILE A 114 7.36 -38.50 -13.87
N PRO A 115 6.91 -38.95 -15.06
CA PRO A 115 7.83 -39.50 -16.04
C PRO A 115 8.95 -38.51 -16.34
N ARG A 116 10.19 -38.99 -16.28
CA ARG A 116 11.37 -38.19 -16.63
C ARG A 116 11.26 -37.74 -18.08
N ILE A 117 11.61 -36.48 -18.33
CA ILE A 117 11.80 -35.99 -19.68
C ILE A 117 13.22 -36.34 -20.11
N ASP A 118 13.32 -37.00 -21.26
CA ASP A 118 14.61 -37.37 -21.84
C ASP A 118 15.47 -36.13 -22.14
N GLU A 119 16.77 -36.21 -21.87
CA GLU A 119 17.71 -35.09 -22.05
C GLU A 119 17.78 -34.60 -23.51
N TYR A 120 17.53 -35.45 -24.50
CA TYR A 120 17.46 -35.04 -25.91
C TYR A 120 16.18 -34.26 -26.23
N GLN A 121 15.13 -34.39 -25.41
CA GLN A 121 13.86 -33.70 -25.61
C GLN A 121 13.72 -32.43 -24.76
N ILE A 122 14.48 -32.31 -23.66
CA ILE A 122 14.33 -31.20 -22.71
C ILE A 122 14.57 -29.84 -23.36
N THR A 123 15.55 -29.71 -24.25
CA THR A 123 15.85 -28.45 -24.92
C THR A 123 14.67 -27.96 -25.74
N LYS A 124 14.13 -28.82 -26.62
CA LYS A 124 13.03 -28.47 -27.52
C LYS A 124 11.68 -28.34 -26.80
N ARG A 125 11.37 -29.25 -25.88
CA ARG A 125 10.06 -29.29 -25.19
C ARG A 125 9.95 -28.29 -24.04
N VAL A 126 11.07 -27.90 -23.45
CA VAL A 126 11.11 -27.10 -22.22
C VAL A 126 11.96 -25.84 -22.38
N VAL A 127 13.25 -25.96 -22.66
CA VAL A 127 14.15 -24.79 -22.62
C VAL A 127 13.76 -23.73 -23.65
N GLU A 128 13.57 -24.11 -24.91
CA GLU A 128 13.19 -23.19 -26.00
C GLU A 128 11.88 -22.42 -25.73
N PRO A 129 10.73 -23.07 -25.45
CA PRO A 129 9.47 -22.33 -25.22
C PRO A 129 9.53 -21.46 -23.97
N LEU A 130 10.15 -21.92 -22.88
CA LEU A 130 10.25 -21.13 -21.65
C LEU A 130 11.19 -19.93 -21.83
N THR A 131 12.29 -20.09 -22.55
CA THR A 131 13.19 -18.99 -22.89
C THR A 131 12.48 -17.94 -23.73
N ALA A 132 11.68 -18.36 -24.71
CA ALA A 132 10.88 -17.45 -25.53
C ALA A 132 9.84 -16.68 -24.69
N ALA A 133 9.25 -17.30 -23.67
CA ALA A 133 8.36 -16.62 -22.74
C ALA A 133 9.10 -15.63 -21.83
N LEU A 134 10.25 -16.02 -21.27
CA LEU A 134 11.07 -15.13 -20.43
C LEU A 134 11.58 -13.92 -21.21
N LYS A 135 11.99 -14.09 -22.48
CA LYS A 135 12.32 -12.99 -23.40
C LYS A 135 11.19 -12.00 -23.58
N GLU A 136 9.98 -12.50 -23.80
CA GLU A 136 8.80 -11.66 -24.02
C GLU A 136 8.43 -10.85 -22.76
N MET A 137 8.64 -11.45 -21.58
CA MET A 137 8.41 -10.83 -20.29
C MET A 137 9.51 -9.82 -19.91
N ASP A 138 10.77 -10.16 -20.13
CA ASP A 138 11.92 -9.29 -19.90
C ASP A 138 11.89 -8.05 -20.80
N GLY A 139 11.51 -8.21 -22.08
CA GLY A 139 11.27 -7.10 -23.00
C GLY A 139 10.17 -6.12 -22.57
N ARG A 140 9.37 -6.48 -21.55
CA ARG A 140 8.36 -5.63 -20.90
C ARG A 140 8.75 -5.17 -19.50
N GLY A 141 9.93 -5.56 -19.01
CA GLY A 141 10.41 -5.27 -17.67
C GLY A 141 9.58 -5.94 -16.56
N VAL A 142 9.01 -7.13 -16.83
CA VAL A 142 8.20 -7.84 -15.83
C VAL A 142 8.76 -9.24 -15.54
N PRO A 143 9.20 -9.54 -14.31
CA PRO A 143 9.60 -10.90 -13.96
C PRO A 143 8.37 -11.77 -13.62
N HIS A 144 8.43 -13.07 -13.87
CA HIS A 144 7.37 -14.03 -13.59
C HIS A 144 7.23 -14.33 -12.09
N ARG A 145 8.32 -14.69 -11.40
CA ARG A 145 8.39 -14.92 -9.94
C ARG A 145 7.40 -15.96 -9.41
N SER A 146 7.13 -16.98 -10.20
CA SER A 146 6.17 -18.06 -9.88
C SER A 146 6.43 -19.31 -10.74
N ILE A 147 7.68 -19.52 -11.15
CA ILE A 147 8.11 -20.60 -12.03
C ILE A 147 8.37 -21.86 -11.21
N ARG A 148 7.49 -22.84 -11.36
CA ARG A 148 7.61 -24.16 -10.74
C ARG A 148 6.77 -25.18 -11.51
N PRO A 149 7.08 -26.48 -11.47
CA PRO A 149 6.30 -27.50 -12.17
C PRO A 149 4.82 -27.55 -11.76
N THR A 150 4.49 -27.16 -10.52
CA THR A 150 3.10 -27.06 -10.06
C THR A 150 2.40 -25.78 -10.52
N ASN A 151 3.03 -24.90 -11.29
CA ASN A 151 2.45 -23.73 -11.91
C ASN A 151 2.82 -23.67 -13.41
N MET A 152 2.84 -24.84 -14.05
CA MET A 152 3.13 -25.00 -15.47
C MET A 152 2.16 -26.01 -16.06
N PHE A 153 1.86 -25.85 -17.34
CA PHE A 153 0.85 -26.62 -18.04
C PHE A 153 1.36 -27.03 -19.41
N TRP A 154 0.90 -28.19 -19.88
CA TRP A 154 1.10 -28.60 -21.25
C TRP A 154 0.12 -27.83 -22.15
N GLY A 155 0.65 -27.11 -23.14
CA GLY A 155 -0.13 -26.28 -24.06
C GLY A 155 -0.89 -27.08 -25.11
N ASP A 156 -0.52 -28.34 -25.32
CA ASP A 156 -1.19 -29.29 -26.21
C ASP A 156 -1.50 -30.60 -25.49
N GLY A 157 -2.43 -31.39 -26.04
CA GLY A 157 -2.81 -32.69 -25.50
C GLY A 157 -1.72 -33.78 -25.63
N ASN A 158 -0.69 -33.54 -26.44
CA ASN A 158 0.42 -34.48 -26.66
C ASN A 158 1.60 -34.24 -25.70
N GLY A 159 1.58 -33.16 -24.91
CA GLY A 159 2.64 -32.78 -24.00
C GLY A 159 3.89 -32.24 -24.70
N GLU A 160 3.80 -31.70 -25.92
CA GLU A 160 5.00 -31.29 -26.68
C GLU A 160 5.48 -29.88 -26.31
N ARG A 161 4.59 -29.01 -25.83
CA ARG A 161 4.92 -27.63 -25.45
C ARG A 161 4.51 -27.33 -24.02
N ILE A 162 5.45 -26.88 -23.20
CA ILE A 162 5.20 -26.44 -21.83
C ILE A 162 5.02 -24.92 -21.78
N ALA A 163 4.11 -24.45 -20.94
CA ALA A 163 3.88 -23.03 -20.71
C ALA A 163 3.80 -22.71 -19.21
N PHE A 164 4.25 -21.51 -18.86
CA PHE A 164 4.08 -20.94 -17.53
C PHE A 164 2.61 -20.63 -17.24
N GLY A 165 2.22 -20.82 -15.97
CA GLY A 165 0.90 -20.53 -15.44
C GLY A 165 0.74 -19.09 -14.94
N ASP A 166 -0.11 -18.93 -13.92
CA ASP A 166 -0.42 -17.62 -13.34
C ASP A 166 0.77 -17.03 -12.58
N CYS A 167 0.99 -15.73 -12.75
CA CYS A 167 2.03 -14.97 -12.07
C CYS A 167 1.52 -13.64 -11.51
N VAL A 168 0.20 -13.41 -11.50
CA VAL A 168 -0.39 -12.10 -11.23
C VAL A 168 -1.39 -12.08 -10.08
N CYS A 169 -1.95 -13.23 -9.69
CA CYS A 169 -2.96 -13.27 -8.62
C CYS A 169 -2.41 -13.06 -7.20
N ALA A 170 -1.10 -13.11 -7.01
CA ALA A 170 -0.43 -12.91 -5.73
C ALA A 170 0.81 -12.02 -5.89
N PRO A 171 1.36 -11.47 -4.79
CA PRO A 171 2.63 -10.77 -4.82
C PRO A 171 3.76 -11.62 -5.40
N PRO A 172 4.79 -11.00 -5.99
CA PRO A 172 5.91 -11.71 -6.56
C PRO A 172 6.49 -12.74 -5.59
N ALA A 173 6.69 -13.97 -6.05
CA ALA A 173 7.27 -15.07 -5.29
C ALA A 173 6.50 -15.51 -4.04
N PHE A 174 5.32 -14.97 -3.73
CA PHE A 174 4.59 -15.31 -2.51
C PHE A 174 4.25 -16.81 -2.40
N ASP A 175 3.72 -17.38 -3.49
CA ASP A 175 3.35 -18.80 -3.58
C ASP A 175 4.51 -19.70 -4.02
N GLN A 176 5.70 -19.14 -4.19
CA GLN A 176 6.86 -19.88 -4.68
C GLN A 176 7.56 -20.57 -3.49
N PRO A 177 7.85 -21.87 -3.55
CA PRO A 177 8.58 -22.53 -2.47
C PRO A 177 10.05 -22.10 -2.43
N VAL A 178 10.66 -22.12 -1.24
CA VAL A 178 12.06 -21.68 -1.02
C VAL A 178 13.07 -22.39 -1.91
N LEU A 179 12.78 -23.63 -2.35
CA LEU A 179 13.65 -24.35 -3.28
C LEU A 179 13.79 -23.65 -4.63
N PHE A 180 12.76 -22.95 -5.10
CA PHE A 180 12.71 -22.24 -6.38
C PHE A 180 13.17 -20.77 -6.29
N GLU A 181 13.52 -20.30 -5.09
CA GLU A 181 14.10 -18.98 -4.87
C GLU A 181 15.63 -19.04 -4.75
N THR A 182 16.31 -17.97 -5.12
CA THR A 182 17.73 -17.77 -4.74
C THR A 182 17.90 -17.78 -3.23
N VAL A 183 19.16 -17.81 -2.76
CA VAL A 183 19.46 -17.79 -1.33
C VAL A 183 18.91 -16.52 -0.68
N GLU A 184 19.12 -15.36 -1.33
CA GLU A 184 18.72 -14.05 -0.85
C GLU A 184 17.20 -13.91 -0.76
N SER A 185 16.48 -14.29 -1.83
CA SER A 185 15.02 -14.23 -1.83
C SER A 185 14.42 -15.29 -0.89
N GLY A 186 15.02 -16.48 -0.82
CA GLY A 186 14.61 -17.54 0.10
C GLY A 186 14.80 -17.19 1.58
N MET A 187 15.72 -16.29 1.94
CA MET A 187 15.89 -15.77 3.30
C MET A 187 14.75 -14.83 3.73
N CYS A 188 14.00 -14.25 2.79
CA CYS A 188 12.91 -13.34 3.09
C CYS A 188 11.66 -14.07 3.57
N THR A 189 10.82 -13.38 4.32
CA THR A 189 9.42 -13.81 4.50
C THR A 189 8.75 -13.85 3.12
N PRO A 190 7.92 -14.87 2.78
CA PRO A 190 7.37 -15.02 1.43
C PRO A 190 6.70 -13.77 0.84
N ILE A 191 5.98 -13.01 1.68
CA ILE A 191 5.30 -11.76 1.28
C ILE A 191 6.24 -10.59 1.03
N ALA A 192 7.50 -10.70 1.45
CA ALA A 192 8.48 -9.63 1.46
C ALA A 192 9.70 -9.92 0.56
N ARG A 193 9.55 -10.87 -0.38
CA ARG A 193 10.61 -11.31 -1.30
C ARG A 193 11.01 -10.30 -2.37
N GLY A 194 10.20 -9.27 -2.59
CA GLY A 194 10.44 -8.25 -3.61
C GLY A 194 10.08 -8.72 -5.01
N SER A 195 10.05 -7.75 -5.93
CA SER A 195 9.72 -7.95 -7.34
C SER A 195 10.74 -8.84 -8.03
N GLY A 196 12.00 -8.80 -7.62
CA GLY A 196 13.09 -9.53 -8.27
C GLY A 196 13.30 -9.07 -9.72
N ASP A 197 14.14 -9.81 -10.44
CA ASP A 197 14.43 -9.58 -11.85
C ASP A 197 14.35 -10.91 -12.64
N HIS A 198 14.72 -10.88 -13.93
CA HIS A 198 14.72 -12.07 -14.77
C HIS A 198 15.74 -13.13 -14.29
N THR A 199 16.79 -12.76 -13.56
CA THR A 199 17.80 -13.72 -13.08
C THR A 199 17.22 -14.67 -12.04
N GLU A 200 16.26 -14.20 -11.24
CA GLU A 200 15.47 -15.03 -10.33
C GLU A 200 14.59 -16.03 -11.08
N ASP A 201 14.03 -15.63 -12.23
CA ASP A 201 13.24 -16.51 -13.08
C ASP A 201 14.10 -17.57 -13.76
N PHE A 202 15.30 -17.21 -14.21
CA PHE A 202 16.28 -18.16 -14.74
C PHE A 202 16.71 -19.18 -13.70
N TYR A 203 16.94 -18.73 -12.45
CA TYR A 203 17.18 -19.64 -11.33
C TYR A 203 16.01 -20.63 -11.15
N ALA A 204 14.79 -20.13 -11.04
CA ALA A 204 13.60 -20.95 -10.86
C ALA A 204 13.35 -21.91 -12.04
N MET A 205 13.70 -21.48 -13.26
CA MET A 205 13.70 -22.33 -14.46
C MET A 205 14.74 -23.45 -14.35
N GLY A 206 15.95 -23.17 -13.87
CA GLY A 206 16.97 -24.18 -13.61
C GLY A 206 16.50 -25.26 -12.62
N VAL A 207 15.85 -24.84 -11.52
CA VAL A 207 15.27 -25.77 -10.54
C VAL A 207 14.17 -26.61 -11.18
N THR A 208 13.33 -25.98 -12.00
CA THR A 208 12.26 -26.64 -12.74
C THR A 208 12.81 -27.70 -13.70
N ILE A 209 13.85 -27.38 -14.49
CA ILE A 209 14.48 -28.31 -15.41
C ILE A 209 15.04 -29.52 -14.65
N ALA A 210 15.68 -29.30 -13.51
CA ALA A 210 16.16 -30.39 -12.65
C ALA A 210 15.02 -31.34 -12.22
N PHE A 211 13.86 -30.80 -11.81
CA PHE A 211 12.69 -31.62 -11.49
C PHE A 211 12.20 -32.46 -12.67
N LEU A 212 12.16 -31.88 -13.87
CA LEU A 212 11.66 -32.55 -15.07
C LEU A 212 12.58 -33.67 -15.56
N ILE A 213 13.91 -33.48 -15.45
CA ILE A 213 14.90 -34.50 -15.81
C ILE A 213 14.94 -35.62 -14.77
N LEU A 214 14.89 -35.28 -13.48
CA LEU A 214 14.94 -36.27 -12.40
C LEU A 214 13.60 -37.00 -12.21
N GLY A 215 12.49 -36.38 -12.61
CA GLY A 215 11.13 -36.88 -12.46
C GLY A 215 10.60 -36.81 -11.02
N ARG A 216 11.30 -36.11 -10.13
CA ARG A 216 11.01 -36.03 -8.69
C ARG A 216 11.59 -34.75 -8.08
N ASN A 217 11.18 -34.46 -6.85
CA ASN A 217 11.79 -33.41 -6.04
C ASN A 217 13.02 -33.95 -5.27
N PRO A 218 14.25 -33.51 -5.60
CA PRO A 218 15.47 -33.98 -4.94
C PRO A 218 15.58 -33.56 -3.46
N ALA A 219 14.81 -32.55 -3.03
CA ALA A 219 14.84 -32.00 -1.67
C ALA A 219 13.53 -32.24 -0.90
N ALA A 220 12.70 -33.21 -1.30
CA ALA A 220 11.35 -33.41 -0.75
C ALA A 220 11.25 -33.58 0.78
N GLY A 221 12.30 -34.10 1.41
CA GLY A 221 12.37 -34.35 2.87
C GLY A 221 13.00 -33.22 3.69
N LEU A 222 13.48 -32.15 3.04
CA LEU A 222 14.14 -31.04 3.73
C LEU A 222 13.13 -29.96 4.10
N SER A 223 13.32 -29.35 5.27
CA SER A 223 12.63 -28.12 5.62
C SER A 223 13.20 -26.94 4.83
N ASP A 224 12.44 -25.84 4.71
CA ASP A 224 12.91 -24.61 4.08
C ASP A 224 14.24 -24.12 4.68
N ASP A 225 14.39 -24.26 5.99
CA ASP A 225 15.61 -23.94 6.72
C ASP A 225 16.80 -24.84 6.33
N ALA A 226 16.56 -26.13 6.18
CA ALA A 226 17.59 -27.08 5.74
C ALA A 226 17.95 -26.85 4.27
N ILE A 227 16.98 -26.49 3.42
CA ILE A 227 17.20 -26.11 2.02
C ILE A 227 18.12 -24.88 1.96
N LEU A 228 17.80 -23.81 2.68
CA LEU A 228 18.63 -22.60 2.70
C LEU A 228 20.04 -22.87 3.23
N ALA A 229 20.16 -23.60 4.34
CA ALA A 229 21.45 -23.95 4.90
C ALA A 229 22.29 -24.76 3.89
N ALA A 230 21.67 -25.71 3.19
CA ALA A 230 22.35 -26.50 2.16
C ALA A 230 22.74 -25.63 0.96
N LYS A 231 21.87 -24.74 0.46
CA LYS A 231 22.24 -23.82 -0.63
C LYS A 231 23.46 -22.97 -0.27
N ILE A 232 23.52 -22.44 0.97
CA ILE A 232 24.68 -21.67 1.44
C ILE A 232 25.94 -22.52 1.56
N GLN A 233 25.82 -23.76 2.06
CA GLN A 233 26.97 -24.61 2.38
C GLN A 233 27.60 -25.30 1.18
N GLN A 234 26.77 -25.84 0.28
CA GLN A 234 27.19 -26.68 -0.84
C GLN A 234 26.83 -26.10 -2.21
N GLY A 235 25.99 -25.07 -2.26
CA GLY A 235 25.49 -24.48 -3.50
C GLY A 235 24.19 -25.13 -4.00
N SER A 236 23.36 -24.35 -4.69
CA SER A 236 22.06 -24.77 -5.22
C SER A 236 22.17 -25.92 -6.23
N TYR A 237 23.15 -25.88 -7.13
CA TYR A 237 23.39 -26.96 -8.09
C TYR A 237 23.67 -28.30 -7.38
N ASN A 238 24.59 -28.31 -6.41
CA ASN A 238 24.96 -29.53 -5.71
C ASN A 238 23.81 -30.06 -4.83
N LEU A 239 22.98 -29.18 -4.26
CA LEU A 239 21.78 -29.58 -3.52
C LEU A 239 20.77 -30.32 -4.40
N LEU A 240 20.57 -29.85 -5.64
CA LEU A 240 19.54 -30.39 -6.52
C LEU A 240 20.00 -31.62 -7.30
N ILE A 241 21.25 -31.62 -7.77
CA ILE A 241 21.79 -32.65 -8.66
C ILE A 241 22.62 -33.69 -7.91
N GLY A 242 23.42 -33.27 -6.92
CA GLY A 242 24.32 -34.16 -6.20
C GLY A 242 25.21 -34.97 -7.15
N ASP A 243 25.16 -36.30 -7.02
CA ASP A 243 25.94 -37.27 -7.83
C ASP A 243 25.15 -37.85 -9.03
N GLU A 244 24.00 -37.26 -9.38
CA GLU A 244 23.20 -37.71 -10.54
C GLU A 244 23.99 -37.56 -11.86
N ARG A 245 23.89 -38.56 -12.73
CA ARG A 245 24.63 -38.60 -14.01
C ARG A 245 23.82 -37.92 -15.10
N LEU A 246 24.30 -36.77 -15.57
CA LEU A 246 23.70 -35.96 -16.64
C LEU A 246 24.68 -35.77 -17.81
N SER A 247 24.18 -35.49 -19.01
CA SER A 247 25.05 -35.12 -20.14
C SER A 247 25.74 -33.77 -19.91
N LEU A 248 26.90 -33.58 -20.55
CA LEU A 248 27.69 -32.35 -20.42
C LEU A 248 26.91 -31.06 -20.75
N PRO A 249 26.08 -31.00 -21.82
CA PRO A 249 25.29 -29.80 -22.11
C PRO A 249 24.30 -29.44 -21.00
N ILE A 250 23.66 -30.45 -20.39
CA ILE A 250 22.71 -30.24 -19.29
C ILE A 250 23.43 -29.80 -18.01
N ILE A 251 24.61 -30.37 -17.73
CA ILE A 251 25.45 -29.92 -16.61
C ILE A 251 25.84 -28.45 -16.79
N GLU A 252 26.24 -28.05 -17.99
CA GLU A 252 26.60 -26.66 -18.30
C GLU A 252 25.41 -25.71 -18.09
N LEU A 253 24.24 -26.05 -18.65
CA LEU A 253 23.00 -25.31 -18.48
C LEU A 253 22.61 -25.15 -17.00
N LEU A 254 22.55 -26.25 -16.26
CA LEU A 254 22.12 -26.23 -14.86
C LEU A 254 23.12 -25.50 -13.96
N LYS A 255 24.43 -25.60 -14.21
CA LYS A 255 25.43 -24.82 -13.47
C LYS A 255 25.28 -23.32 -13.73
N GLY A 256 25.00 -22.93 -14.97
CA GLY A 256 24.73 -21.54 -15.35
C GLY A 256 23.53 -20.94 -14.64
N LEU A 257 22.38 -21.63 -14.74
CA LEU A 257 21.11 -21.15 -14.17
C LEU A 257 21.08 -21.23 -12.63
N LEU A 258 21.71 -22.24 -12.03
CA LEU A 258 21.72 -22.46 -10.58
C LEU A 258 22.94 -21.86 -9.88
N CYS A 259 23.63 -20.91 -10.51
CA CYS A 259 24.71 -20.17 -9.86
C CYS A 259 24.14 -19.27 -8.75
N ASP A 260 24.61 -19.48 -7.51
CA ASP A 260 24.16 -18.67 -6.37
C ASP A 260 24.75 -17.26 -6.39
N ASP A 261 25.90 -17.06 -7.06
CA ASP A 261 26.45 -15.72 -7.32
C ASP A 261 25.65 -15.07 -8.45
N GLY A 262 24.77 -14.12 -8.10
CA GLY A 262 23.92 -13.42 -9.07
C GLY A 262 24.69 -12.68 -10.15
N SER A 263 25.95 -12.28 -9.91
CA SER A 263 26.79 -11.62 -10.92
C SER A 263 27.37 -12.56 -11.98
N GLN A 264 27.33 -13.87 -11.73
CA GLN A 264 27.81 -14.91 -12.64
C GLN A 264 26.68 -15.82 -13.13
N ARG A 265 25.47 -15.68 -12.59
CA ARG A 265 24.31 -16.45 -13.02
C ARG A 265 23.97 -16.08 -14.45
N TRP A 266 23.67 -17.10 -15.24
CA TRP A 266 23.32 -16.89 -16.63
C TRP A 266 22.13 -15.96 -16.79
N ASP A 267 22.30 -15.02 -17.70
CA ASP A 267 21.24 -14.18 -18.21
C ASP A 267 20.69 -14.74 -19.54
N ILE A 268 19.93 -13.89 -20.23
CA ILE A 268 19.28 -14.22 -21.49
C ILE A 268 20.27 -14.37 -22.65
N GLU A 269 21.38 -13.63 -22.63
CA GLU A 269 22.42 -13.66 -23.65
C GLU A 269 23.23 -14.96 -23.54
N ASP A 270 23.59 -15.33 -22.31
CA ASP A 270 24.28 -16.59 -22.01
C ASP A 270 23.47 -17.79 -22.48
N LEU A 271 22.16 -17.79 -22.20
CA LEU A 271 21.26 -18.87 -22.60
C LEU A 271 21.09 -18.97 -24.12
N ASP A 272 21.06 -17.83 -24.82
CA ASP A 272 21.01 -17.80 -26.29
C ASP A 272 22.28 -18.34 -26.93
N LEU A 273 23.44 -17.97 -26.38
CA LEU A 273 24.72 -18.52 -26.83
C LEU A 273 24.74 -20.04 -26.64
N TRP A 274 24.28 -20.54 -25.50
CA TRP A 274 24.17 -21.98 -25.24
C TRP A 274 23.19 -22.67 -26.21
N LEU A 275 22.01 -22.10 -26.45
CA LEU A 275 21.02 -22.62 -27.40
C LEU A 275 21.56 -22.66 -28.85
N SER A 276 22.47 -21.76 -29.20
CA SER A 276 23.17 -21.75 -30.49
C SER A 276 24.28 -22.81 -30.61
N GLY A 277 24.50 -23.61 -29.56
CA GLY A 277 25.52 -24.66 -29.50
C GLY A 277 26.91 -24.15 -29.13
N ARG A 278 27.06 -22.90 -28.67
CA ARG A 278 28.34 -22.38 -28.18
C ARG A 278 28.59 -22.86 -26.76
N ARG A 279 29.86 -23.16 -26.47
CA ARG A 279 30.34 -23.47 -25.12
C ARG A 279 30.61 -22.18 -24.37
N MET A 280 30.11 -22.11 -23.15
CA MET A 280 30.29 -20.95 -22.28
C MET A 280 31.58 -21.08 -21.48
N SER A 281 32.11 -19.95 -21.04
CA SER A 281 33.26 -19.93 -20.14
C SER A 281 32.90 -20.61 -18.82
N PRO A 282 33.79 -21.44 -18.25
CA PRO A 282 33.53 -22.05 -16.95
C PRO A 282 33.30 -20.99 -15.87
N LEU A 283 32.24 -21.16 -15.09
CA LEU A 283 31.98 -20.34 -13.91
C LEU A 283 33.14 -20.43 -12.93
N GLN A 284 33.54 -19.30 -12.35
CA GLN A 284 34.60 -19.24 -11.35
C GLN A 284 33.99 -19.12 -9.95
N PRO A 285 33.96 -20.20 -9.15
CA PRO A 285 33.35 -20.14 -7.83
C PRO A 285 34.10 -19.14 -6.94
N ARG A 286 33.47 -18.01 -6.66
CA ARG A 286 33.89 -17.06 -5.64
C ARG A 286 33.39 -17.55 -4.28
N GLY A 287 34.08 -18.53 -3.70
CA GLY A 287 33.76 -19.00 -2.36
C GLY A 287 34.09 -17.96 -1.30
N GLU A 288 33.24 -17.79 -0.30
CA GLU A 288 33.56 -16.98 0.88
C GLU A 288 34.78 -17.55 1.63
N LYS A 289 35.58 -16.66 2.21
CA LYS A 289 36.74 -17.05 3.02
C LYS A 289 36.27 -17.84 4.24
N ARG A 290 36.67 -19.11 4.30
CA ARG A 290 36.35 -20.01 5.41
C ARG A 290 37.31 -19.79 6.58
N ALA A 291 36.79 -19.70 7.79
CA ALA A 291 37.55 -19.52 9.01
C ALA A 291 38.35 -20.79 9.37
N ALA A 292 39.55 -20.62 9.92
CA ALA A 292 40.37 -21.73 10.41
C ALA A 292 39.76 -22.42 11.65
N ARG A 293 38.97 -21.69 12.44
CA ARG A 293 38.22 -22.21 13.59
C ARG A 293 36.78 -21.72 13.54
N GLY A 294 35.84 -22.60 13.85
CA GLY A 294 34.42 -22.28 13.87
C GLY A 294 34.06 -21.30 15.00
N PHE A 295 33.04 -20.49 14.76
CA PHE A 295 32.39 -19.69 15.79
C PHE A 295 31.30 -20.53 16.47
N PRO A 296 31.42 -20.84 17.77
CA PRO A 296 30.40 -21.60 18.47
C PRO A 296 29.18 -20.72 18.77
N PHE A 297 28.01 -21.10 18.27
CA PHE A 297 26.76 -20.40 18.52
C PHE A 297 25.59 -21.38 18.51
N MET A 298 24.70 -21.31 19.50
CA MET A 298 23.52 -22.17 19.61
C MET A 298 23.82 -23.68 19.45
N GLY A 299 24.95 -24.15 20.01
CA GLY A 299 25.36 -25.55 19.96
C GLY A 299 25.92 -26.04 18.61
N LYS A 300 26.13 -25.14 17.64
CA LYS A 300 26.76 -25.43 16.34
C LYS A 300 28.00 -24.56 16.12
N GLU A 301 28.96 -25.06 15.36
CA GLU A 301 30.11 -24.28 14.89
C GLU A 301 29.86 -23.74 13.47
N TYR A 302 30.14 -22.44 13.28
CA TYR A 302 29.98 -21.75 12.00
C TYR A 302 31.34 -21.31 11.45
N PHE A 303 31.61 -21.61 10.19
CA PHE A 303 32.94 -21.37 9.59
C PHE A 303 32.97 -20.23 8.57
N ASN A 304 31.85 -19.63 8.21
CA ASN A 304 31.79 -18.46 7.32
C ASN A 304 30.83 -17.41 7.89
N GLY A 305 30.98 -16.17 7.42
CA GLY A 305 30.19 -15.04 7.89
C GLY A 305 28.71 -15.19 7.55
N ARG A 306 28.43 -15.72 6.35
CA ARG A 306 27.07 -15.91 5.84
C ARG A 306 26.21 -16.84 6.68
N GLU A 307 26.69 -18.05 6.97
CA GLU A 307 25.95 -19.00 7.81
C GLU A 307 25.78 -18.48 9.25
N LEU A 308 26.83 -17.87 9.81
CA LEU A 308 26.75 -17.29 11.15
C LEU A 308 25.72 -16.17 11.20
N SER A 309 25.71 -15.31 10.19
CA SER A 309 24.76 -14.21 10.05
C SER A 309 23.32 -14.72 9.99
N GLN A 310 23.05 -15.78 9.21
CA GLN A 310 21.72 -16.37 9.16
C GLN A 310 21.29 -16.97 10.51
N ALA A 311 22.20 -17.66 11.20
CA ALA A 311 21.91 -18.24 12.52
C ALA A 311 21.65 -17.17 13.58
N MET A 312 22.44 -16.09 13.59
CA MET A 312 22.26 -14.95 14.50
C MET A 312 20.96 -14.19 14.23
N ALA A 313 20.58 -14.00 12.95
CA ALA A 313 19.32 -13.34 12.60
C ALA A 313 18.08 -14.08 13.13
N LYS A 314 18.12 -15.42 13.16
CA LYS A 314 17.05 -16.26 13.71
C LYS A 314 16.98 -16.27 15.23
N ASN A 315 18.12 -16.02 15.89
CA ASN A 315 18.26 -16.05 17.35
C ASN A 315 18.70 -14.67 17.85
N TRP A 316 17.86 -13.67 17.56
CA TRP A 316 18.20 -12.24 17.66
C TRP A 316 18.73 -11.86 19.05
N ASP A 317 17.96 -12.16 20.10
CA ASP A 317 18.33 -11.82 21.47
C ASP A 317 19.60 -12.56 21.94
N GLN A 318 19.79 -13.81 21.48
CA GLN A 318 20.97 -14.62 21.83
C GLN A 318 22.22 -14.19 21.05
N ALA A 319 22.05 -13.52 19.90
CA ALA A 319 23.16 -13.01 19.09
C ALA A 319 23.80 -11.75 19.69
N ILE A 320 23.07 -10.94 20.46
CA ILE A 320 23.58 -9.67 21.01
C ILE A 320 24.75 -9.88 22.00
N PRO A 321 24.66 -10.74 23.03
CA PRO A 321 25.74 -10.90 24.02
C PRO A 321 27.11 -11.24 23.42
N PRO A 322 27.29 -12.26 22.56
CA PRO A 322 28.61 -12.60 22.04
C PRO A 322 29.19 -11.51 21.12
N VAL A 323 28.35 -10.67 20.52
CA VAL A 323 28.78 -9.51 19.74
C VAL A 323 29.30 -8.40 20.64
N VAL A 324 28.53 -8.04 21.67
CA VAL A 324 28.90 -6.99 22.65
C VAL A 324 30.14 -7.37 23.46
N GLU A 325 30.30 -8.64 23.81
CA GLU A 325 31.46 -9.17 24.53
C GLU A 325 32.74 -9.23 23.67
N GLY A 326 32.69 -8.84 22.39
CA GLY A 326 33.84 -8.82 21.48
C GLY A 326 34.25 -10.18 20.93
N LYS A 327 33.46 -11.25 21.16
CA LYS A 327 33.77 -12.60 20.64
C LYS A 327 33.75 -12.62 19.11
N LEU A 328 32.76 -11.95 18.50
CA LEU A 328 32.65 -11.86 17.05
C LEU A 328 33.84 -11.11 16.43
N GLU A 329 34.21 -9.97 17.01
CA GLU A 329 35.36 -9.18 16.57
C GLU A 329 36.65 -10.02 16.59
N LEU A 330 36.89 -10.73 17.70
CA LEU A 330 38.05 -11.57 17.87
C LEU A 330 38.10 -12.71 16.85
N TRP A 331 36.94 -13.32 16.56
CA TRP A 331 36.82 -14.39 15.58
C TRP A 331 37.09 -13.89 14.16
N LEU A 332 36.51 -12.76 13.77
CA LEU A 332 36.80 -12.12 12.47
C LEU A 332 38.30 -11.82 12.34
N ARG A 333 38.92 -11.27 13.38
CA ARG A 333 40.33 -10.87 13.37
C ARG A 333 41.30 -12.06 13.34
N ARG A 334 41.01 -13.15 14.06
CA ARG A 334 41.95 -14.26 14.28
C ARG A 334 41.65 -15.53 13.50
N ALA A 335 40.39 -15.84 13.23
CA ALA A 335 39.98 -17.09 12.59
C ALA A 335 39.64 -16.89 11.11
N VAL A 336 38.94 -15.80 10.77
CA VAL A 336 38.69 -15.40 9.37
C VAL A 336 39.86 -14.59 8.81
N GLU A 337 40.60 -13.89 9.68
CA GLU A 337 41.69 -12.97 9.36
C GLU A 337 41.24 -11.76 8.53
N ASP A 338 40.01 -11.29 8.76
CA ASP A 338 39.45 -10.09 8.14
C ASP A 338 39.53 -8.93 9.14
N LYS A 339 40.68 -8.25 9.14
CA LYS A 339 40.95 -7.15 10.07
C LYS A 339 40.06 -5.94 9.83
N ASP A 340 39.68 -5.70 8.59
CA ASP A 340 38.86 -4.54 8.20
C ASP A 340 37.43 -4.73 8.71
N LYS A 341 36.80 -5.89 8.45
CA LYS A 341 35.49 -6.20 9.04
C LYS A 341 35.54 -6.19 10.56
N ALA A 342 36.59 -6.74 11.17
CA ALA A 342 36.74 -6.73 12.64
C ALA A 342 36.78 -5.29 13.19
N ASN A 343 37.52 -4.37 12.57
CA ASN A 343 37.58 -2.97 12.98
C ASN A 343 36.21 -2.28 12.87
N VAL A 344 35.47 -2.53 11.78
CA VAL A 344 34.11 -1.99 11.60
C VAL A 344 33.16 -2.55 12.66
N VAL A 345 33.21 -3.84 12.99
CA VAL A 345 32.41 -4.43 14.08
C VAL A 345 32.71 -3.76 15.41
N ALA A 346 33.99 -3.60 15.76
CA ALA A 346 34.39 -2.95 17.00
C ALA A 346 33.84 -1.51 17.11
N GLU A 347 33.89 -0.75 16.01
CA GLU A 347 33.36 0.61 15.96
C GLU A 347 31.84 0.64 16.14
N VAL A 348 31.12 -0.22 15.43
CA VAL A 348 29.64 -0.31 15.52
C VAL A 348 29.20 -0.70 16.93
N VAL A 349 29.89 -1.65 17.58
CA VAL A 349 29.62 -2.01 18.99
C VAL A 349 29.90 -0.83 19.92
N ARG A 350 31.03 -0.15 19.76
CA ARG A 350 31.39 1.02 20.58
C ARG A 350 30.36 2.14 20.48
N MET A 351 29.90 2.46 19.27
CA MET A 351 28.86 3.48 19.05
C MET A 351 27.54 3.11 19.74
N ALA A 352 27.14 1.84 19.67
CA ALA A 352 25.92 1.36 20.29
C ALA A 352 25.96 1.40 21.83
N LEU A 353 27.10 1.04 22.43
CA LEU A 353 27.29 1.06 23.89
C LEU A 353 27.39 2.47 24.46
N ASN A 354 27.89 3.43 23.68
CA ASN A 354 28.01 4.83 24.08
C ASN A 354 26.73 5.65 23.81
N SER A 355 25.70 5.06 23.20
CA SER A 355 24.43 5.75 22.94
C SER A 355 23.72 6.09 24.24
N SER A 356 23.40 7.38 24.42
CA SER A 356 22.67 7.91 25.58
C SER A 356 21.14 7.75 25.44
N THR A 357 20.65 7.42 24.25
CA THR A 357 19.23 7.19 23.96
C THR A 357 18.95 5.70 23.82
N ASP A 358 17.74 5.27 24.21
CA ASP A 358 17.20 3.89 24.14
C ASP A 358 18.24 2.79 23.81
N LYS A 359 18.88 2.27 24.86
CA LYS A 359 19.95 1.26 24.74
C LYS A 359 19.52 0.03 23.97
N LYS A 360 18.27 -0.41 24.14
CA LYS A 360 17.74 -1.61 23.46
C LYS A 360 17.66 -1.39 21.95
N SER A 361 17.05 -0.28 21.53
CA SER A 361 17.00 0.07 20.11
C SER A 361 18.39 0.23 19.51
N SER A 362 19.33 0.84 20.25
CA SER A 362 20.72 0.98 19.82
C SER A 362 21.40 -0.38 19.58
N THR A 363 21.19 -1.35 20.48
CA THR A 363 21.71 -2.72 20.30
C THR A 363 21.04 -3.48 19.15
N ASP A 364 19.76 -3.24 18.88
CA ASP A 364 19.05 -3.86 17.76
C ASP A 364 19.60 -3.35 16.41
N LEU A 365 19.80 -2.03 16.28
CA LEU A 365 20.39 -1.43 15.08
C LEU A 365 21.85 -1.86 14.89
N MET A 366 22.61 -1.98 15.98
CA MET A 366 23.97 -2.53 15.99
C MET A 366 23.99 -3.94 15.41
N LEU A 367 23.14 -4.84 15.91
CA LEU A 367 23.07 -6.21 15.42
C LEU A 367 22.68 -6.23 13.95
N CYS A 368 21.66 -5.48 13.54
CA CYS A 368 21.25 -5.35 12.13
C CYS A 368 22.43 -4.98 11.22
N LYS A 369 23.19 -3.93 11.59
CA LYS A 369 24.35 -3.47 10.81
C LYS A 369 25.46 -4.52 10.74
N ILE A 370 25.70 -5.25 11.83
CA ILE A 370 26.68 -6.34 11.87
C ILE A 370 26.25 -7.51 10.99
N LEU A 371 24.96 -7.87 10.99
CA LEU A 371 24.44 -8.94 10.13
C LEU A 371 24.61 -8.61 8.63
N ILE A 372 24.38 -7.35 8.25
CA ILE A 372 24.61 -6.82 6.89
C ILE A 372 26.11 -6.86 6.54
N LEU A 373 26.99 -6.54 7.49
CA LEU A 373 28.44 -6.62 7.28
C LEU A 373 28.93 -8.07 7.07
N LEU A 374 28.35 -9.02 7.80
CA LEU A 374 28.71 -10.44 7.71
C LEU A 374 28.21 -11.09 6.41
N ASP A 375 27.03 -10.69 5.93
CA ASP A 375 26.44 -11.14 4.67
C ASP A 375 25.86 -9.93 3.93
N GLN A 376 26.63 -9.42 2.97
CA GLN A 376 26.24 -8.27 2.17
C GLN A 376 25.15 -8.62 1.15
N ALA A 377 25.06 -9.89 0.70
CA ALA A 377 24.03 -10.29 -0.26
C ALA A 377 22.65 -10.43 0.40
N ALA A 378 22.60 -10.66 1.71
CA ALA A 378 21.36 -10.86 2.44
C ALA A 378 20.33 -9.72 2.28
N PRO A 379 19.04 -10.06 2.38
CA PRO A 379 17.97 -9.07 2.55
C PRO A 379 18.11 -8.30 3.87
N ILE A 380 17.29 -7.26 4.03
CA ILE A 380 17.11 -6.58 5.31
C ILE A 380 16.62 -7.60 6.33
N ARG A 381 17.27 -7.69 7.49
CA ARG A 381 16.90 -8.60 8.59
C ARG A 381 16.84 -7.81 9.89
N TYR A 382 15.65 -7.70 10.45
CA TYR A 382 15.41 -6.93 11.66
C TYR A 382 14.34 -7.57 12.55
N LYS A 383 14.72 -8.05 13.74
CA LYS A 383 13.80 -8.63 14.75
C LYS A 383 12.83 -9.69 14.19
N GLY A 384 13.36 -10.60 13.35
CA GLY A 384 12.58 -11.67 12.73
C GLY A 384 11.81 -11.28 11.47
N PHE A 385 11.83 -10.01 11.06
CA PHE A 385 11.35 -9.59 9.75
C PHE A 385 12.50 -9.58 8.73
N ASN A 386 12.33 -10.34 7.66
CA ASN A 386 13.31 -10.47 6.59
C ASN A 386 12.68 -10.04 5.27
N ALA A 387 13.23 -9.02 4.62
CA ALA A 387 12.63 -8.44 3.42
C ALA A 387 13.66 -7.86 2.46
N MET A 388 13.39 -8.01 1.16
CA MET A 388 13.99 -7.11 0.17
C MET A 388 13.38 -5.71 0.31
N PRO A 389 14.13 -4.63 0.01
CA PRO A 389 13.61 -3.27 0.15
C PRO A 389 12.31 -3.03 -0.62
N ASP A 390 12.20 -3.56 -1.83
CA ASP A 390 11.02 -3.50 -2.71
C ASP A 390 9.93 -4.51 -2.33
N GLY A 391 10.23 -5.48 -1.47
CA GLY A 391 9.25 -6.39 -0.87
C GLY A 391 8.47 -5.78 0.29
N PHE A 392 8.91 -4.63 0.81
CA PHE A 392 8.31 -4.01 1.99
C PHE A 392 6.84 -3.59 1.76
N GLY A 393 6.52 -3.12 0.55
CA GLY A 393 5.15 -2.70 0.19
C GLY A 393 4.12 -3.82 0.30
N SER A 394 4.44 -4.99 -0.26
CA SER A 394 3.57 -6.17 -0.22
C SER A 394 3.38 -6.69 1.21
N ALA A 395 4.44 -6.67 2.02
CA ALA A 395 4.38 -7.04 3.42
C ALA A 395 3.46 -6.10 4.22
N LEU A 396 3.59 -4.78 4.02
CA LEU A 396 2.74 -3.78 4.66
C LEU A 396 1.27 -3.97 4.27
N ALA A 397 1.00 -4.18 2.97
CA ALA A 397 -0.34 -4.41 2.47
C ALA A 397 -1.00 -5.65 3.08
N ALA A 398 -0.28 -6.76 3.17
CA ALA A 398 -0.81 -7.99 3.76
C ALA A 398 -1.10 -7.84 5.27
N VAL A 399 -0.17 -7.24 6.04
CA VAL A 399 -0.36 -7.02 7.48
C VAL A 399 -1.54 -6.08 7.74
N MET A 400 -1.70 -5.02 6.96
CA MET A 400 -2.83 -4.10 7.11
C MET A 400 -4.15 -4.76 6.70
N ALA A 401 -4.17 -5.52 5.60
CA ALA A 401 -5.36 -6.25 5.15
C ALA A 401 -5.84 -7.28 6.19
N SER A 402 -4.90 -7.97 6.86
CA SER A 402 -5.21 -8.92 7.93
C SER A 402 -5.43 -8.27 9.31
N ARG A 403 -5.38 -6.94 9.43
CA ARG A 403 -5.41 -6.18 10.70
C ARG A 403 -4.38 -6.69 11.72
N GLY A 404 -3.20 -7.08 11.24
CA GLY A 404 -2.07 -7.53 12.03
C GLY A 404 -1.32 -6.40 12.74
N ASP A 405 -0.28 -6.76 13.48
CA ASP A 405 0.57 -5.79 14.20
C ASP A 405 1.53 -5.06 13.25
N THR A 406 1.36 -3.76 13.11
CA THR A 406 2.17 -2.91 12.22
C THR A 406 3.37 -2.26 12.93
N ARG A 407 3.53 -2.44 14.25
CA ARG A 407 4.56 -1.74 15.05
C ARG A 407 5.97 -1.99 14.55
N LEU A 408 6.29 -3.23 14.16
CA LEU A 408 7.62 -3.57 13.65
C LEU A 408 7.92 -2.87 12.31
N LEU A 409 6.96 -2.81 11.39
CA LEU A 409 7.12 -2.13 10.10
C LEU A 409 7.27 -0.62 10.29
N THR A 410 6.48 -0.02 11.19
CA THR A 410 6.61 1.38 11.57
C THR A 410 7.97 1.68 12.20
N GLU A 411 8.47 0.80 13.07
CA GLU A 411 9.80 0.92 13.68
C GLU A 411 10.91 0.88 12.61
N ILE A 412 10.84 -0.06 11.66
CA ILE A 412 11.82 -0.19 10.56
C ILE A 412 11.96 1.10 9.76
N ILE A 413 10.84 1.75 9.41
CA ILE A 413 10.85 3.01 8.67
C ILE A 413 11.38 4.16 9.54
N LEU A 414 10.84 4.32 10.76
CA LEU A 414 11.22 5.44 11.64
C LEU A 414 12.69 5.39 12.08
N ARG A 415 13.25 4.20 12.23
CA ARG A 415 14.65 3.96 12.60
C ARG A 415 15.59 3.88 11.39
N GLU A 416 15.09 4.09 10.17
CA GLU A 416 15.86 4.05 8.93
C GLU A 416 16.66 2.75 8.74
N VAL A 417 16.09 1.61 9.16
CA VAL A 417 16.75 0.30 8.98
C VAL A 417 17.12 0.01 7.51
N PRO A 418 16.27 0.31 6.50
CA PRO A 418 16.64 0.13 5.09
C PRO A 418 17.87 0.94 4.66
N ARG A 419 18.09 2.12 5.27
CA ARG A 419 19.27 2.95 4.98
C ARG A 419 20.57 2.21 5.32
N LEU A 420 20.60 1.44 6.41
CA LEU A 420 21.75 0.63 6.80
C LEU A 420 22.10 -0.41 5.72
N TRP A 421 21.10 -0.91 5.00
CA TRP A 421 21.28 -1.87 3.91
C TRP A 421 21.82 -1.19 2.65
N PHE A 422 21.33 -0.01 2.30
CA PHE A 422 21.83 0.75 1.14
C PHE A 422 23.26 1.26 1.33
N GLU A 423 23.61 1.76 2.52
CA GLU A 423 24.96 2.28 2.83
C GLU A 423 26.07 1.23 2.70
N MET A 424 25.71 -0.07 2.77
CA MET A 424 26.65 -1.19 2.76
C MET A 424 26.78 -1.84 1.37
N ARG A 425 26.09 -1.32 0.34
CA ARG A 425 26.21 -1.81 -1.04
C ARG A 425 27.53 -1.34 -1.64
N GLY A 426 28.36 -2.29 -2.09
CA GLY A 426 29.66 -1.98 -2.70
C GLY A 426 29.56 -1.42 -4.12
N GLU A 427 28.47 -1.71 -4.82
CA GLU A 427 28.21 -1.26 -6.20
C GLU A 427 27.04 -0.29 -6.25
N TYR A 428 27.21 0.79 -7.02
CA TYR A 428 26.15 1.75 -7.26
C TYR A 428 25.11 1.15 -8.21
N GLN A 429 23.86 1.08 -7.74
CA GLN A 429 22.71 0.74 -8.58
C GLN A 429 21.71 1.91 -8.51
N PRO A 430 21.25 2.45 -9.65
CA PRO A 430 20.29 3.56 -9.68
C PRO A 430 19.01 3.24 -8.90
N ASP A 431 18.50 2.01 -9.02
CA ASP A 431 17.28 1.57 -8.34
C ASP A 431 17.40 1.63 -6.82
N ASN A 432 18.56 1.28 -6.26
CA ASN A 432 18.83 1.41 -4.84
C ASN A 432 18.73 2.87 -4.36
N SER A 433 19.19 3.83 -5.18
CA SER A 433 19.12 5.26 -4.84
C SER A 433 17.68 5.80 -4.85
N LEU A 434 16.85 5.30 -5.78
CA LEU A 434 15.43 5.60 -5.83
C LEU A 434 14.70 5.02 -4.61
N MET A 435 14.95 3.75 -4.30
CA MET A 435 14.37 3.11 -3.12
C MET A 435 14.78 3.81 -1.81
N GLU A 436 16.04 4.22 -1.66
CA GLU A 436 16.50 4.96 -0.48
C GLU A 436 15.75 6.30 -0.34
N SER A 437 15.57 7.03 -1.44
CA SER A 437 14.79 8.27 -1.47
C SER A 437 13.34 8.02 -1.07
N ASN A 438 12.71 6.97 -1.61
CA ASN A 438 11.35 6.57 -1.24
C ASN A 438 11.25 6.31 0.27
N PHE A 439 12.17 5.55 0.87
CA PHE A 439 12.15 5.30 2.32
C PHE A 439 12.31 6.57 3.17
N LYS A 440 13.05 7.58 2.69
CA LYS A 440 13.13 8.90 3.35
C LYS A 440 11.78 9.61 3.32
N GLU A 441 11.08 9.58 2.19
CA GLU A 441 9.72 10.12 2.07
C GLU A 441 8.73 9.37 2.97
N LEU A 442 8.77 8.02 3.01
CA LEU A 442 7.91 7.24 3.91
C LEU A 442 8.09 7.65 5.38
N ARG A 443 9.33 7.88 5.82
CA ARG A 443 9.60 8.37 7.17
C ARG A 443 8.94 9.74 7.40
N SER A 444 9.02 10.65 6.44
CA SER A 444 8.38 11.97 6.50
C SER A 444 6.84 11.91 6.59
N TYR A 445 6.23 10.89 5.98
CA TYR A 445 4.79 10.68 6.05
C TYR A 445 4.38 10.06 7.38
N LEU A 446 5.18 9.17 7.96
CA LEU A 446 4.91 8.56 9.25
C LEU A 446 5.01 9.51 10.44
N THR A 447 5.86 10.54 10.35
CA THR A 447 6.00 11.53 11.44
C THR A 447 4.80 12.48 11.53
N GLN A 448 3.98 12.56 10.48
CA GLN A 448 2.78 13.39 10.42
C GLN A 448 1.55 12.57 10.80
N THR A 449 0.72 13.10 11.71
CA THR A 449 -0.46 12.39 12.24
C THR A 449 -1.77 12.69 11.51
N GLY A 450 -1.79 13.70 10.65
CA GLY A 450 -2.99 14.10 9.91
C GLY A 450 -3.51 13.05 8.91
N MET A 451 -4.76 13.20 8.48
CA MET A 451 -5.33 12.51 7.31
C MET A 451 -4.49 12.85 6.07
N GLY A 452 -4.24 11.86 5.21
CA GLY A 452 -3.33 12.02 4.07
C GLY A 452 -1.88 11.61 4.35
N TYR A 453 -1.57 11.37 5.62
CA TYR A 453 -0.27 10.96 6.14
C TYR A 453 -0.39 9.68 6.98
N GLY A 454 0.72 9.28 7.62
CA GLY A 454 0.78 8.08 8.43
C GLY A 454 1.03 6.82 7.62
N LEU A 455 0.68 5.68 8.22
CA LEU A 455 0.97 4.37 7.65
C LEU A 455 0.10 4.08 6.43
N GLU A 456 -1.13 4.61 6.40
CA GLU A 456 -2.03 4.53 5.25
C GLU A 456 -1.41 5.20 4.02
N ARG A 457 -0.71 6.32 4.19
CA ARG A 457 -0.01 6.98 3.08
C ARG A 457 1.14 6.12 2.57
N CYS A 458 1.94 5.58 3.49
CA CYS A 458 3.03 4.68 3.15
C CYS A 458 2.56 3.42 2.40
N LEU A 459 1.40 2.89 2.79
CA LEU A 459 0.76 1.74 2.14
C LEU A 459 0.50 2.01 0.66
N TYR A 460 -0.09 3.15 0.32
CA TYR A 460 -0.43 3.47 -1.07
C TYR A 460 0.76 3.92 -1.91
N GLU A 461 1.75 4.60 -1.32
CA GLU A 461 3.01 4.96 -2.00
C GLU A 461 3.83 3.72 -2.39
N LEU A 462 3.82 2.69 -1.54
CA LEU A 462 4.53 1.45 -1.81
C LEU A 462 3.77 0.47 -2.70
N ASN A 463 2.47 0.69 -2.91
CA ASN A 463 1.62 -0.23 -3.66
C ASN A 463 0.71 0.54 -4.62
N ASP A 464 1.22 0.87 -5.81
CA ASP A 464 0.52 1.69 -6.81
C ASP A 464 -0.82 1.14 -7.29
N ALA A 465 -0.96 -0.18 -7.27
CA ALA A 465 -2.15 -0.86 -7.71
C ALA A 465 -3.10 -1.31 -6.59
N LEU A 466 -2.78 -0.99 -5.33
CA LEU A 466 -3.63 -1.38 -4.21
C LEU A 466 -4.93 -0.57 -4.26
N PRO A 467 -6.11 -1.23 -4.16
CA PRO A 467 -7.36 -0.51 -4.07
C PRO A 467 -7.46 0.27 -2.76
N CYS A 468 -8.23 1.35 -2.76
CA CYS A 468 -8.53 2.10 -1.55
C CYS A 468 -9.25 1.20 -0.53
N GLN A 469 -8.69 1.08 0.68
CA GLN A 469 -9.20 0.21 1.75
C GLN A 469 -10.24 0.91 2.66
N SER A 470 -10.76 2.06 2.25
CA SER A 470 -11.74 2.81 3.03
C SER A 470 -13.05 2.06 3.15
N LEU A 471 -13.57 1.95 4.39
CA LEU A 471 -14.89 1.37 4.65
C LEU A 471 -16.03 2.27 4.14
N LEU A 472 -15.75 3.53 3.81
CA LEU A 472 -16.74 4.45 3.25
C LEU A 472 -17.16 4.06 1.84
N LEU A 473 -16.35 3.27 1.14
CA LEU A 473 -16.61 2.78 -0.21
C LEU A 473 -17.52 1.54 -0.23
N GLY A 474 -17.81 0.94 0.93
CA GLY A 474 -18.65 -0.24 1.02
C GLY A 474 -18.08 -1.42 0.24
N GLU A 475 -18.80 -1.86 -0.79
CA GLU A 475 -18.43 -3.00 -1.64
C GLU A 475 -17.65 -2.60 -2.91
N GLU A 476 -17.44 -1.30 -3.12
CA GLU A 476 -16.79 -0.78 -4.33
C GLU A 476 -15.27 -1.03 -4.33
N TYR A 477 -14.70 -1.25 -5.52
CA TYR A 477 -13.28 -1.55 -5.71
C TYR A 477 -12.60 -0.43 -6.49
N VAL A 478 -11.96 0.50 -5.78
CA VAL A 478 -11.36 1.71 -6.36
C VAL A 478 -9.86 1.56 -6.46
N VAL A 479 -9.33 1.45 -7.69
CA VAL A 479 -7.87 1.39 -7.96
C VAL A 479 -7.38 2.72 -8.52
N GLU A 480 -8.18 3.36 -9.37
CA GLU A 480 -7.86 4.65 -9.98
C GLU A 480 -8.65 5.79 -9.35
N VAL A 481 -8.05 6.98 -9.29
CA VAL A 481 -8.67 8.18 -8.67
C VAL A 481 -10.02 8.53 -9.31
N LYS A 482 -10.17 8.34 -10.62
CA LYS A 482 -11.41 8.62 -11.35
C LYS A 482 -12.59 7.74 -10.90
N GLU A 483 -12.31 6.60 -10.27
CA GLU A 483 -13.32 5.65 -9.79
C GLU A 483 -13.83 6.03 -8.38
N LEU A 484 -13.10 6.88 -7.65
CA LEU A 484 -13.40 7.22 -6.27
C LEU A 484 -14.75 7.93 -6.11
N LEU A 485 -15.02 8.98 -6.89
CA LEU A 485 -16.27 9.73 -6.75
C LEU A 485 -17.50 8.92 -7.15
N PRO A 486 -17.50 8.18 -8.28
CA PRO A 486 -18.57 7.23 -8.58
C PRO A 486 -18.82 6.22 -7.45
N ALA A 487 -17.76 5.64 -6.89
CA ALA A 487 -17.86 4.67 -5.81
C ALA A 487 -18.46 5.28 -4.54
N LEU A 488 -18.00 6.46 -4.13
CA LEU A 488 -18.57 7.20 -3.00
C LEU A 488 -20.03 7.54 -3.23
N ASN A 489 -20.41 7.91 -4.46
CA ASN A 489 -21.80 8.23 -4.80
C ASN A 489 -22.73 7.01 -4.68
N VAL A 490 -22.28 5.83 -5.13
CA VAL A 490 -23.04 4.57 -4.96
C VAL A 490 -23.12 4.17 -3.49
N ALA A 491 -22.00 4.27 -2.76
CA ALA A 491 -21.97 3.97 -1.34
C ALA A 491 -22.90 4.91 -0.55
N ALA A 492 -22.86 6.22 -0.84
CA ALA A 492 -23.70 7.24 -0.21
C ALA A 492 -25.19 6.94 -0.33
N ALA A 493 -25.64 6.47 -1.50
CA ALA A 493 -27.05 6.15 -1.75
C ALA A 493 -27.59 5.02 -0.85
N LYS A 494 -26.70 4.17 -0.30
CA LYS A 494 -27.05 3.07 0.60
C LYS A 494 -26.89 3.43 2.09
N ARG A 495 -26.33 4.60 2.42
CA ARG A 495 -26.05 5.01 3.81
C ARG A 495 -27.29 5.56 4.51
N THR A 496 -27.39 5.27 5.80
CA THR A 496 -28.41 5.82 6.71
C THR A 496 -27.89 6.93 7.62
N ASP A 497 -26.57 7.00 7.87
CA ASP A 497 -25.92 8.05 8.66
C ASP A 497 -25.07 8.98 7.77
N GLY A 498 -25.45 10.27 7.74
CA GLY A 498 -24.87 11.32 6.92
C GLY A 498 -24.02 12.35 7.69
N LYS A 499 -23.71 12.12 8.96
CA LYS A 499 -22.95 13.10 9.78
C LYS A 499 -21.43 13.03 9.63
N GLN A 500 -20.90 11.90 9.14
CA GLN A 500 -19.45 11.72 8.95
C GLN A 500 -19.00 12.32 7.62
N ILE A 501 -17.83 12.97 7.59
CA ILE A 501 -17.17 13.43 6.35
C ILE A 501 -16.92 12.24 5.42
N PRO A 502 -17.23 12.33 4.11
CA PRO A 502 -16.99 11.25 3.13
C PRO A 502 -15.49 11.12 2.76
N VAL A 503 -14.61 11.46 3.69
CA VAL A 503 -13.16 11.30 3.62
C VAL A 503 -12.71 10.75 4.97
N ASP A 504 -12.07 9.59 4.94
CA ASP A 504 -11.34 9.03 6.08
C ASP A 504 -9.83 9.04 5.82
N ARG A 505 -9.06 8.47 6.74
CA ARG A 505 -7.60 8.37 6.62
C ARG A 505 -7.17 7.63 5.36
N HIS A 506 -7.89 6.58 4.95
CA HIS A 506 -7.57 5.81 3.75
C HIS A 506 -7.86 6.57 2.47
N ILE A 507 -8.99 7.28 2.37
CA ILE A 507 -9.31 8.10 1.18
C ILE A 507 -8.29 9.23 1.05
N ALA A 508 -8.02 9.97 2.13
CA ALA A 508 -7.05 11.06 2.11
C ALA A 508 -5.64 10.57 1.75
N ALA A 509 -5.20 9.43 2.32
CA ALA A 509 -3.91 8.84 2.01
C ALA A 509 -3.82 8.29 0.58
N PHE A 510 -4.88 7.68 0.06
CA PHE A 510 -4.98 7.17 -1.31
C PHE A 510 -4.88 8.31 -2.31
N LEU A 511 -5.68 9.37 -2.13
CA LEU A 511 -5.61 10.56 -2.96
C LEU A 511 -4.24 11.22 -2.88
N GLY A 512 -3.69 11.28 -1.67
CA GLY A 512 -2.34 11.74 -1.43
C GLY A 512 -1.33 11.03 -2.32
N ALA A 513 -1.29 9.71 -2.28
CA ALA A 513 -0.31 8.93 -3.04
C ALA A 513 -0.50 9.02 -4.57
N ARG A 514 -1.75 9.13 -5.04
CA ARG A 514 -2.06 9.13 -6.48
C ARG A 514 -2.03 10.51 -7.13
N MET A 515 -2.22 11.58 -6.36
CA MET A 515 -2.21 12.97 -6.86
C MET A 515 -1.01 13.79 -6.40
N ARG A 516 -0.28 13.31 -5.38
CA ARG A 516 0.93 13.96 -4.83
C ARG A 516 0.66 15.43 -4.49
N SER A 517 1.54 16.35 -4.92
CA SER A 517 1.54 17.77 -4.54
C SER A 517 0.31 18.56 -4.99
N ASP A 518 -0.52 18.01 -5.89
CA ASP A 518 -1.72 18.68 -6.38
C ASP A 518 -2.76 18.94 -5.29
N ILE A 519 -2.71 18.21 -4.18
CA ILE A 519 -3.73 18.26 -3.13
C ILE A 519 -3.20 18.59 -1.73
N ASP A 520 -1.92 18.96 -1.59
CA ASP A 520 -1.32 19.21 -0.27
C ASP A 520 -2.09 20.29 0.51
N ARG A 521 -2.50 21.38 -0.17
CA ARG A 521 -3.32 22.44 0.42
C ARG A 521 -4.67 21.90 0.93
N ASN A 522 -5.31 21.01 0.17
CA ASN A 522 -6.57 20.38 0.55
C ASN A 522 -6.39 19.45 1.75
N LEU A 523 -5.30 18.68 1.79
CA LEU A 523 -4.97 17.82 2.92
C LEU A 523 -4.67 18.64 4.18
N THR A 524 -3.98 19.78 4.07
CA THR A 524 -3.79 20.70 5.19
C THR A 524 -5.13 21.21 5.73
N ALA A 525 -6.02 21.69 4.84
CA ALA A 525 -7.35 22.18 5.23
C ALA A 525 -8.20 21.08 5.89
N LEU A 526 -8.16 19.84 5.38
CA LEU A 526 -8.89 18.69 5.93
C LEU A 526 -8.48 18.36 7.38
N ASN A 527 -7.26 18.71 7.78
CA ASN A 527 -6.72 18.46 9.12
C ASN A 527 -6.88 19.66 10.08
N ASP A 528 -7.56 20.72 9.65
CA ASP A 528 -7.81 21.88 10.51
C ASP A 528 -8.72 21.50 11.69
N SER A 529 -8.49 22.10 12.86
CA SER A 529 -9.31 21.86 14.05
C SER A 529 -10.71 22.47 13.92
N ASN A 530 -10.88 23.46 13.05
CA ASN A 530 -12.17 24.02 12.70
C ASN A 530 -12.90 23.13 11.70
N SER A 531 -13.97 22.49 12.17
CA SER A 531 -14.84 21.61 11.37
C SER A 531 -15.31 22.24 10.06
N SER A 532 -15.63 23.54 10.04
CA SER A 532 -16.06 24.23 8.82
C SER A 532 -14.94 24.37 7.78
N VAL A 533 -13.70 24.56 8.23
CA VAL A 533 -12.51 24.60 7.34
C VAL A 533 -12.23 23.21 6.79
N ALA A 534 -12.27 22.18 7.64
CA ALA A 534 -12.10 20.79 7.23
C ALA A 534 -13.15 20.34 6.20
N MET A 535 -14.42 20.70 6.42
CA MET A 535 -15.52 20.42 5.49
C MET A 535 -15.34 21.16 4.16
N MET A 536 -14.94 22.43 4.17
CA MET A 536 -14.62 23.18 2.94
C MET A 536 -13.42 22.57 2.21
N GLY A 537 -12.39 22.09 2.93
CA GLY A 537 -11.24 21.38 2.36
C GLY A 537 -11.65 20.09 1.64
N ALA A 538 -12.51 19.28 2.27
CA ALA A 538 -13.08 18.08 1.66
C ALA A 538 -13.95 18.42 0.43
N LEU A 539 -14.77 19.47 0.53
CA LEU A 539 -15.63 19.91 -0.56
C LEU A 539 -14.82 20.39 -1.78
N ASN A 540 -13.79 21.20 -1.55
CA ASN A 540 -12.85 21.63 -2.57
C ASN A 540 -12.20 20.42 -3.24
N LEU A 541 -11.71 19.46 -2.43
CA LEU A 541 -11.07 18.25 -2.95
C LEU A 541 -11.99 17.49 -3.92
N PHE A 542 -13.26 17.28 -3.55
CA PHE A 542 -14.23 16.64 -4.45
C PHE A 542 -14.58 17.49 -5.67
N ALA A 543 -14.69 18.81 -5.52
CA ALA A 543 -14.95 19.71 -6.64
C ALA A 543 -13.80 19.65 -7.67
N VAL A 544 -12.54 19.69 -7.23
CA VAL A 544 -11.36 19.54 -8.09
C VAL A 544 -11.37 18.18 -8.79
N LEU A 545 -11.67 17.10 -8.07
CA LEU A 545 -11.77 15.75 -8.64
C LEU A 545 -12.89 15.65 -9.67
N GLN A 546 -14.09 16.16 -9.37
CA GLN A 546 -15.23 16.11 -10.28
C GLN A 546 -14.96 16.93 -11.54
N TYR A 547 -14.38 18.13 -11.39
CA TYR A 547 -14.04 18.99 -12.51
C TYR A 547 -13.01 18.34 -13.44
N ARG A 548 -11.98 17.68 -12.89
CA ARG A 548 -10.89 17.08 -13.69
C ARG A 548 -11.24 15.71 -14.27
N LEU A 549 -12.00 14.88 -13.55
CA LEU A 549 -12.16 13.45 -13.85
C LEU A 549 -13.62 13.05 -14.14
N GLY A 550 -14.59 13.92 -13.84
CA GLY A 550 -16.01 13.59 -13.89
C GLY A 550 -16.42 12.58 -12.80
N PRO A 551 -17.63 12.01 -12.89
CA PRO A 551 -18.70 12.36 -13.83
C PRO A 551 -19.41 13.68 -13.46
N GLU A 552 -20.16 14.26 -14.41
CA GLU A 552 -20.84 15.56 -14.23
C GLU A 552 -21.91 15.56 -13.12
N SER A 553 -22.51 14.41 -12.80
CA SER A 553 -23.58 14.30 -11.82
C SER A 553 -23.33 13.17 -10.81
N LEU A 554 -23.33 13.54 -9.54
CA LEU A 554 -23.09 12.68 -8.37
C LEU A 554 -24.16 12.95 -7.29
N PRO A 555 -25.44 12.61 -7.52
CA PRO A 555 -26.54 13.00 -6.63
C PRO A 555 -26.44 12.40 -5.22
N GLY A 556 -25.94 11.17 -5.08
CA GLY A 556 -25.72 10.51 -3.79
C GLY A 556 -24.62 11.18 -2.98
N LEU A 557 -23.47 11.46 -3.60
CA LEU A 557 -22.38 12.18 -2.93
C LEU A 557 -22.78 13.63 -2.61
N ALA A 558 -23.45 14.32 -3.54
CA ALA A 558 -23.93 15.66 -3.33
C ALA A 558 -24.95 15.73 -2.17
N ALA A 559 -25.83 14.73 -2.03
CA ALA A 559 -26.74 14.65 -0.89
C ALA A 559 -26.01 14.45 0.43
N TRP A 560 -24.98 13.58 0.46
CA TRP A 560 -24.16 13.38 1.66
C TRP A 560 -23.45 14.67 2.07
N VAL A 561 -22.77 15.32 1.12
CA VAL A 561 -22.13 16.62 1.34
C VAL A 561 -23.14 17.69 1.76
N GLY A 562 -24.33 17.71 1.15
CA GLY A 562 -25.40 18.66 1.43
C GLY A 562 -25.88 18.65 2.89
N VAL A 563 -25.90 17.48 3.53
CA VAL A 563 -26.23 17.35 4.97
C VAL A 563 -25.13 17.96 5.84
N MET A 564 -23.87 17.84 5.41
CA MET A 564 -22.72 18.26 6.21
C MET A 564 -22.42 19.74 6.14
N ILE A 565 -22.80 20.43 5.07
CA ILE A 565 -22.50 21.86 4.90
C ILE A 565 -23.43 22.76 5.75
N ALA A 566 -24.41 22.20 6.47
CA ALA A 566 -25.31 22.97 7.32
C ALA A 566 -24.59 23.88 8.36
N PRO A 567 -23.53 23.44 9.07
CA PRO A 567 -22.76 24.31 9.96
C PRO A 567 -22.03 25.45 9.22
N ILE A 568 -21.66 25.25 7.95
CA ILE A 568 -21.03 26.29 7.13
C ILE A 568 -22.06 27.37 6.79
N VAL A 569 -23.28 26.97 6.43
CA VAL A 569 -24.39 27.90 6.20
C VAL A 569 -24.74 28.67 7.47
N GLN A 570 -24.74 28.01 8.64
CA GLN A 570 -24.96 28.66 9.92
C GLN A 570 -23.85 29.66 10.30
N GLY A 571 -22.67 29.55 9.71
CA GLY A 571 -21.56 30.48 9.89
C GLY A 571 -21.78 31.86 9.25
N PHE A 572 -22.75 32.01 8.33
CA PHE A 572 -23.13 33.32 7.80
C PHE A 572 -23.99 34.09 8.82
N HIS A 573 -23.67 35.36 9.03
CA HIS A 573 -24.36 36.25 9.97
C HIS A 573 -25.75 36.66 9.44
N GLY A 574 -25.85 36.98 8.14
CA GLY A 574 -27.08 37.42 7.48
C GLY A 574 -28.19 36.37 7.49
N ARG A 575 -29.37 36.72 8.00
CA ARG A 575 -30.54 35.83 8.00
C ARG A 575 -31.10 35.59 6.60
N GLU A 576 -31.08 36.62 5.75
CA GLU A 576 -31.55 36.50 4.36
C GLU A 576 -30.63 35.60 3.55
N LYS A 577 -29.31 35.79 3.69
CA LYS A 577 -28.32 34.97 3.00
C LYS A 577 -28.40 33.49 3.41
N ARG A 578 -28.58 33.21 4.70
CA ARG A 578 -28.83 31.84 5.18
C ARG A 578 -30.06 31.22 4.54
N LYS A 579 -31.18 31.93 4.46
CA LYS A 579 -32.40 31.46 3.79
C LYS A 579 -32.22 31.22 2.29
N GLU A 580 -31.43 32.05 1.62
CA GLU A 580 -31.07 31.87 0.20
C GLU A 580 -30.29 30.57 0.02
N LEU A 581 -29.20 30.40 0.78
CA LEU A 581 -28.36 29.20 0.73
C LEU A 581 -29.15 27.92 1.07
N GLU A 582 -29.99 27.95 2.11
CA GLU A 582 -30.88 26.84 2.49
C GLU A 582 -31.87 26.45 1.38
N LYS A 583 -32.25 27.39 0.50
CA LYS A 583 -33.13 27.14 -0.64
C LYS A 583 -32.39 26.63 -1.87
N GLU A 584 -31.18 27.12 -2.13
CA GLU A 584 -30.39 26.75 -3.31
C GLU A 584 -29.69 25.40 -3.18
N ILE A 585 -29.16 25.07 -1.99
CA ILE A 585 -28.43 23.82 -1.73
C ILE A 585 -29.23 22.58 -2.17
N PRO A 586 -30.52 22.39 -1.78
CA PRO A 586 -31.31 21.24 -2.20
C PRO A 586 -31.52 21.13 -3.72
N ARG A 587 -31.40 22.23 -4.47
CA ARG A 587 -31.48 22.22 -5.94
C ARG A 587 -30.17 21.71 -6.55
N LEU A 588 -29.02 22.16 -6.04
CA LEU A 588 -27.70 21.70 -6.48
C LEU A 588 -27.44 20.25 -6.10
N VAL A 589 -27.90 19.82 -4.92
CA VAL A 589 -27.89 18.42 -4.49
C VAL A 589 -28.61 17.52 -5.49
N ARG A 590 -29.81 17.93 -5.94
CA ARG A 590 -30.58 17.19 -6.96
C ARG A 590 -29.90 17.14 -8.32
N LYS A 591 -29.13 18.18 -8.68
CA LYS A 591 -28.31 18.20 -9.89
C LYS A 591 -27.09 17.27 -9.79
N GLY A 592 -26.60 17.05 -8.57
CA GLY A 592 -25.41 16.24 -8.31
C GLY A 592 -24.08 16.95 -8.63
N SER A 593 -24.08 18.29 -8.69
CA SER A 593 -22.87 19.07 -8.98
C SER A 593 -22.21 19.52 -7.68
N VAL A 594 -21.16 18.81 -7.27
CA VAL A 594 -20.37 19.16 -6.08
C VAL A 594 -19.55 20.43 -6.33
N VAL A 595 -19.10 20.63 -7.57
CA VAL A 595 -18.44 21.87 -8.03
C VAL A 595 -19.30 23.11 -7.79
N GLU A 596 -20.59 23.06 -8.14
CA GLU A 596 -21.49 24.20 -7.94
C GLU A 596 -21.78 24.44 -6.46
N ILE A 597 -21.92 23.38 -5.66
CA ILE A 597 -22.07 23.50 -4.20
C ILE A 597 -20.84 24.18 -3.60
N TYR A 598 -19.64 23.80 -4.04
CA TYR A 598 -18.39 24.43 -3.59
C TYR A 598 -18.35 25.92 -3.94
N ASN A 599 -18.56 26.27 -5.22
CA ASN A 599 -18.50 27.65 -5.70
C ASN A 599 -19.52 28.56 -5.01
N LEU A 600 -20.70 28.04 -4.65
CA LEU A 600 -21.70 28.77 -3.89
C LEU A 600 -21.22 29.14 -2.47
N LEU A 601 -20.43 28.28 -1.83
CA LEU A 601 -20.00 28.45 -0.43
C LEU A 601 -18.64 29.14 -0.26
N GLU A 602 -17.77 29.07 -1.28
CA GLU A 602 -16.43 29.67 -1.28
C GLU A 602 -16.43 31.16 -1.63
N ASN A 603 -17.58 31.76 -1.97
CA ASN A 603 -17.63 33.15 -2.43
C ASN A 603 -17.07 34.13 -1.37
N VAL A 604 -15.80 34.50 -1.54
CA VAL A 604 -15.03 35.31 -0.60
C VAL A 604 -15.61 36.71 -0.47
N ASP A 605 -16.04 37.30 -1.59
CA ASP A 605 -16.63 38.63 -1.62
C ASP A 605 -17.93 38.68 -0.81
N GLU A 606 -18.75 37.62 -0.91
CA GLU A 606 -19.97 37.52 -0.12
C GLU A 606 -19.70 37.32 1.37
N ARG A 607 -18.67 36.55 1.76
CA ARG A 607 -18.28 36.41 3.17
C ARG A 607 -17.75 37.71 3.75
N VAL A 608 -16.91 38.43 3.02
CA VAL A 608 -16.40 39.74 3.44
C VAL A 608 -17.55 40.74 3.58
N ARG A 609 -18.51 40.72 2.64
CA ARG A 609 -19.69 41.57 2.71
C ARG A 609 -20.57 41.23 3.91
N ASP A 610 -20.83 39.96 4.17
CA ASP A 610 -21.61 39.50 5.33
C ASP A 610 -20.96 39.94 6.66
N GLU A 611 -19.64 39.84 6.78
CA GLU A 611 -18.89 40.32 7.95
C GLU A 611 -18.98 41.85 8.12
N GLN A 612 -18.85 42.61 7.03
CA GLN A 612 -19.00 44.07 7.04
C GLN A 612 -20.42 44.50 7.42
N GLU A 613 -21.44 43.86 6.84
CA GLU A 613 -22.85 44.12 7.16
C GLU A 613 -23.16 43.77 8.62
N PHE A 614 -22.59 42.67 9.13
CA PHE A 614 -22.73 42.30 10.54
C PHE A 614 -22.08 43.32 11.46
N THR A 615 -20.87 43.77 11.13
CA THR A 615 -20.14 44.79 11.91
C THR A 615 -20.91 46.11 11.91
N PHE A 616 -21.47 46.51 10.76
CA PHE A 616 -22.31 47.68 10.64
C PHE A 616 -23.61 47.56 11.45
N ALA A 617 -24.26 46.39 11.43
CA ALA A 617 -25.45 46.13 12.23
C ALA A 617 -25.16 46.17 13.75
N GLN A 618 -23.99 45.69 14.20
CA GLN A 618 -23.56 45.82 15.59
C GLN A 618 -23.37 47.29 16.00
N ALA A 619 -22.75 48.10 15.13
CA ALA A 619 -22.57 49.52 15.38
C ALA A 619 -23.92 50.26 15.46
N GLN A 620 -24.87 49.95 14.56
CA GLN A 620 -26.22 50.50 14.62
C GLN A 620 -26.97 50.09 15.89
N TYR A 621 -26.87 48.82 16.29
CA TYR A 621 -27.48 48.34 17.54
C TYR A 621 -26.91 49.07 18.76
N ALA A 622 -25.59 49.24 18.82
CA ALA A 622 -24.94 49.98 19.90
C ALA A 622 -25.38 51.46 19.94
N ALA A 623 -25.45 52.13 18.79
CA ALA A 623 -25.95 53.50 18.69
C ALA A 623 -27.41 53.62 19.13
N ALA A 624 -28.26 52.67 18.73
CA ALA A 624 -29.67 52.64 19.15
C ALA A 624 -29.81 52.38 20.66
N GLU A 625 -28.99 51.52 21.26
CA GLU A 625 -28.97 51.34 22.73
C GLU A 625 -28.54 52.62 23.46
N GLU A 626 -27.57 53.36 22.92
CA GLU A 626 -27.13 54.63 23.49
C GLU A 626 -28.23 55.69 23.38
N GLU A 627 -28.93 55.76 22.25
CA GLU A 627 -30.07 56.66 22.05
C GLU A 627 -31.26 56.30 22.98
N ILE A 628 -31.55 55.01 23.18
CA ILE A 628 -32.57 54.57 24.16
C ILE A 628 -32.19 55.03 25.57
N LYS A 629 -30.92 54.88 25.97
CA LYS A 629 -30.44 55.37 27.28
C LYS A 629 -30.58 56.88 27.40
N HIS A 630 -30.22 57.62 26.35
CA HIS A 630 -30.35 59.08 26.31
C HIS A 630 -31.81 59.52 26.45
N ILE A 631 -32.73 58.92 25.69
CA ILE A 631 -34.17 59.24 25.77
C ILE A 631 -34.73 58.92 27.16
N LEU A 632 -34.34 57.80 27.78
CA LEU A 632 -34.78 57.45 29.13
C LEU A 632 -34.27 58.47 30.18
N MET A 633 -33.00 58.86 30.11
CA MET A 633 -32.43 59.88 31.01
C MET A 633 -33.08 61.25 30.79
N GLU A 634 -33.27 61.67 29.53
CA GLU A 634 -33.89 62.94 29.20
C GLU A 634 -35.38 62.97 29.61
N THR A 635 -36.06 61.82 29.58
CA THR A 635 -37.45 61.70 30.06
C THR A 635 -37.52 61.83 31.59
N GLU A 636 -36.58 61.23 32.32
CA GLU A 636 -36.47 61.42 33.78
C GLU A 636 -36.15 62.88 34.15
N GLU A 637 -35.23 63.52 33.42
CA GLU A 637 -34.87 64.94 33.62
C GLU A 637 -36.05 65.87 33.30
N ARG A 638 -36.75 65.66 32.18
CA ARG A 638 -37.94 66.44 31.81
C ARG A 638 -39.10 66.23 32.79
N ALA A 639 -39.28 65.03 33.34
CA ALA A 639 -40.28 64.78 34.38
C ALA A 639 -39.95 65.54 35.68
N ALA A 640 -38.68 65.57 36.09
CA ALA A 640 -38.23 66.34 37.24
C ALA A 640 -38.37 67.86 37.03
N GLU A 641 -38.08 68.36 35.83
CA GLU A 641 -38.24 69.76 35.48
C GLU A 641 -39.72 70.19 35.39
N ALA A 642 -40.59 69.34 34.83
CA ALA A 642 -42.03 69.56 34.82
C ALA A 642 -42.63 69.62 36.24
N ASP A 643 -42.19 68.75 37.16
CA ASP A 643 -42.63 68.78 38.57
C ASP A 643 -42.15 70.06 39.27
N LYS A 644 -40.92 70.51 38.99
CA LYS A 644 -40.38 71.77 39.51
C LYS A 644 -41.16 72.99 39.01
N ILE A 645 -41.45 73.06 37.71
CA ILE A 645 -42.26 74.13 37.12
C ILE A 645 -43.67 74.10 37.70
N GLY A 646 -44.30 72.92 37.79
CA GLY A 646 -45.62 72.75 38.39
C GLY A 646 -45.69 73.28 39.82
N ARG A 647 -44.69 72.96 40.66
CA ARG A 647 -44.56 73.50 42.03
C ARG A 647 -44.38 75.01 42.05
N GLN A 648 -43.57 75.58 41.16
CA GLN A 648 -43.37 77.03 41.08
C GLN A 648 -44.64 77.76 40.63
N THR A 649 -45.34 77.25 39.60
CA THR A 649 -46.61 77.83 39.14
C THR A 649 -47.68 77.74 40.22
N ALA A 650 -47.78 76.61 40.94
CA ALA A 650 -48.70 76.47 42.07
C ALA A 650 -48.40 77.45 43.21
N ALA A 651 -47.12 77.66 43.54
CA ALA A 651 -46.70 78.64 44.56
C ALA A 651 -47.05 80.08 44.16
N VAL A 652 -46.75 80.49 42.92
CA VAL A 652 -47.10 81.83 42.41
C VAL A 652 -48.60 82.05 42.41
N THR A 653 -49.37 81.07 41.94
CA THR A 653 -50.84 81.14 41.92
C THR A 653 -51.39 81.23 43.35
N GLY A 654 -50.81 80.47 44.29
CA GLY A 654 -51.17 80.53 45.71
C GLY A 654 -50.87 81.90 46.34
N ILE A 655 -49.73 82.52 46.01
CA ILE A 655 -49.39 83.88 46.47
C ILE A 655 -50.37 84.91 45.91
N ILE A 656 -50.72 84.81 44.62
CA ILE A 656 -51.69 85.73 43.98
C ILE A 656 -53.06 85.59 44.65
N VAL A 657 -53.54 84.36 44.85
CA VAL A 657 -54.79 84.10 45.55
C VAL A 657 -54.73 84.67 46.97
N ALA A 658 -53.67 84.40 47.73
CA ALA A 658 -53.50 84.91 49.09
C ALA A 658 -53.46 86.45 49.16
N MET A 659 -52.81 87.11 48.20
CA MET A 659 -52.82 88.58 48.10
C MET A 659 -54.21 89.13 47.78
N ILE A 660 -54.96 88.47 46.89
CA ILE A 660 -56.35 88.83 46.60
C ILE A 660 -57.21 88.67 47.86
N THR A 661 -57.12 87.53 48.56
CA THR A 661 -57.88 87.33 49.81
C THR A 661 -57.47 88.33 50.88
N ALA A 662 -56.18 88.60 51.06
CA ALA A 662 -55.70 89.60 52.02
C ALA A 662 -56.20 91.00 51.67
N SER A 663 -56.19 91.38 50.39
CA SER A 663 -56.72 92.67 49.94
C SER A 663 -58.22 92.78 50.21
N ILE A 664 -58.99 91.72 49.93
CA ILE A 664 -60.43 91.65 50.23
C ILE A 664 -60.67 91.79 51.73
N VAL A 665 -59.91 91.08 52.57
CA VAL A 665 -60.04 91.13 54.04
C VAL A 665 -59.70 92.51 54.59
N VAL A 666 -58.62 93.15 54.10
CA VAL A 666 -58.23 94.50 54.51
C VAL A 666 -59.29 95.53 54.08
N ILE A 667 -59.81 95.44 52.86
CA ILE A 667 -60.90 96.32 52.39
C ILE A 667 -62.15 96.13 53.26
N SER A 668 -62.46 94.90 53.66
CA SER A 668 -63.62 94.57 54.51
C SER A 668 -63.47 94.97 55.98
N ALA A 669 -62.27 95.33 56.43
CA ALA A 669 -61.99 95.74 57.82
C ALA A 669 -61.83 97.27 57.97
N VAL A 670 -61.64 97.98 56.85
CA VAL A 670 -61.42 99.45 56.82
C VAL A 670 -62.67 100.21 56.38
N PHE A 671 -63.59 99.57 55.66
CA PHE A 671 -64.95 100.05 55.35
C PHE A 671 -65.98 99.19 56.08
#